data_AF-A0A8S2H2J8-F1
#
_entry.id   AF-A0A8S2H2J8-F1
#
_cell.length_a   1.000
_cell.length_b   1.000
_cell.length_c   1.000
_cell.angle_alpha   90.00
_cell.angle_beta   90.00
_cell.angle_gamma   90.00
#
_symmetry.space_group_name_H-M   'P 1'
#
loop_
_entity.id
_entity.type
_entity.pdbx_description
1 polymer ?
#
loop_
_entity_poly.entity_id
_entity_poly.type
_entity_poly.pdbx_seq_one_letter_code
_entity_poly.pdbx_strand_id
1 'polypeptide(L)'
;MICGQVSSASFFENFPYDSIEPVNCGLEEIQVTLQNLQKISLCRFKYCRRSTMRLTAVILFCCLAVATSCAGIPSQKGAVFGAEEWSPLYNYSTSEAEQQLKRLRATGANWVRILVTWFQNTVNDTTIYRIDKPSLLATATDDELEYVIKLAHRMEFKVMLSPIIDPDWTNRSNHRSGPDMTWRGLIGLYFTDAQWKTWFENYNNYVTKYAIMAQRLGVEQFCIGAELNTPFSRPTDMRNTIKIDALLITEDEPIMNGQDKREMPTTMNGYTSEDELGSDNDDFKEEERLSVMNSVQDLFESNKNYPNICQMFESYEQKFNFNLNHFIRKHNMNQYDYIQFINYVRKEKPSVNYLKELDQKSIPWNDEKYFQATIEDDPALQFDIEEDLSQLKLNDSASNILSDEKKEDLNKNYEHALKIAHEKIQQLEEQVQTLKTLSSRLLEEQDNNASKSNQSFIPKKRLSDEDEDYFSSYSHYGIHQEMLQDKVRTSSYLSVIERNAELFKDKIVLDVGCGTGILSLACAKAGAKLVIAIDMADIIYDAMAIAKENNIDESNIIFIHGRIEDISLPVDKVDIIISEWMGYFLLFELLPDQFSIHLSCFHSDQLYSDYVDYWSDVYGFKMSTIGKQIMNDGHVVVVQDSDRVTNTHCIKNLDIYTCTSADISFTSSFSLEVIKTAQISGIVCYFDVEFKNNLVQNVSFSTSPKADLTHWKQTVFFLPIPYQVDEGTFDRCRLGG
;
A
#
# COMPACT_ATOMS: atom_id res chain seq x y z
N MET A 1 30.16 -12.94 -10.65
CA MET A 1 30.89 -12.91 -11.94
C MET A 1 30.55 -14.22 -12.64
N ILE A 2 29.87 -14.19 -13.81
CA ILE A 2 29.20 -15.37 -14.42
C ILE A 2 28.02 -15.81 -13.50
N CYS A 3 26.73 -15.59 -13.76
CA CYS A 3 25.90 -15.45 -14.97
C CYS A 3 25.71 -16.75 -15.76
N GLY A 4 24.51 -17.31 -15.69
CA GLY A 4 24.11 -18.52 -16.43
C GLY A 4 22.60 -18.68 -16.42
N GLN A 5 21.92 -18.16 -17.45
CA GLN A 5 20.52 -18.45 -17.71
C GLN A 5 20.35 -19.94 -18.05
N VAL A 6 19.30 -20.58 -17.53
CA VAL A 6 18.81 -21.86 -18.04
C VAL A 6 17.36 -21.68 -18.47
N SER A 7 17.15 -21.50 -19.77
CA SER A 7 15.84 -21.63 -20.38
C SER A 7 15.54 -23.12 -20.63
N SER A 8 14.39 -23.61 -20.17
CA SER A 8 13.90 -24.96 -20.46
C SER A 8 12.53 -24.89 -21.13
N ALA A 9 12.51 -25.11 -22.45
CA ALA A 9 11.28 -25.28 -23.21
C ALA A 9 10.91 -26.78 -23.36
N SER A 10 9.77 -27.03 -24.01
CA SER A 10 9.34 -28.32 -24.60
C SER A 10 9.03 -29.51 -23.68
N PHE A 11 7.77 -29.61 -23.26
CA PHE A 11 6.91 -30.81 -23.33
C PHE A 11 5.49 -30.28 -23.67
N PHE A 12 4.69 -30.83 -24.60
CA PHE A 12 4.72 -32.09 -25.36
C PHE A 12 4.72 -31.85 -26.88
N GLU A 13 5.24 -32.80 -27.65
CA GLU A 13 4.91 -33.00 -29.07
C GLU A 13 4.48 -34.45 -29.35
N ASN A 14 3.63 -34.64 -30.37
CA ASN A 14 3.20 -35.85 -31.10
C ASN A 14 1.71 -36.24 -30.96
N PHE A 15 0.89 -35.82 -31.93
CA PHE A 15 0.06 -36.68 -32.81
C PHE A 15 -0.37 -35.83 -34.04
N PRO A 16 -0.69 -36.43 -35.20
CA PRO A 16 -0.66 -35.71 -36.48
C PRO A 16 -1.94 -34.92 -36.79
N TYR A 17 -1.75 -33.73 -37.34
CA TYR A 17 -2.77 -32.99 -38.07
C TYR A 17 -2.64 -33.27 -39.57
N ASP A 18 -3.74 -33.63 -40.23
CA ASP A 18 -3.81 -33.66 -41.68
C ASP A 18 -5.23 -33.28 -42.16
N SER A 19 -5.32 -32.39 -43.15
CA SER A 19 -6.54 -31.84 -43.76
C SER A 19 -7.61 -31.15 -42.87
N ILE A 20 -7.81 -29.84 -43.07
CA ILE A 20 -9.09 -29.14 -43.29
C ILE A 20 -8.80 -27.69 -43.71
N GLU A 21 -9.60 -27.12 -44.62
CA GLU A 21 -9.34 -25.81 -45.25
C GLU A 21 -9.80 -24.61 -44.39
N PRO A 22 -9.14 -23.44 -44.48
CA PRO A 22 -9.56 -22.24 -43.77
C PRO A 22 -10.78 -21.58 -44.45
N VAL A 23 -11.91 -21.52 -43.73
CA VAL A 23 -13.13 -20.84 -44.20
C VAL A 23 -12.99 -19.32 -44.04
N ASN A 24 -12.90 -18.61 -45.16
CA ASN A 24 -13.03 -17.14 -45.19
C ASN A 24 -14.50 -16.72 -45.07
N CYS A 25 -14.84 -15.87 -44.10
CA CYS A 25 -16.17 -15.30 -43.92
C CYS A 25 -16.15 -13.76 -43.93
N GLY A 26 -17.08 -13.14 -44.68
CA GLY A 26 -17.80 -11.97 -44.17
C GLY A 26 -17.56 -10.57 -44.75
N LEU A 27 -16.62 -10.35 -45.68
CA LEU A 27 -16.37 -8.98 -46.20
C LEU A 27 -17.41 -8.45 -47.22
N GLU A 28 -18.38 -9.26 -47.67
CA GLU A 28 -19.32 -8.89 -48.73
C GLU A 28 -20.62 -8.20 -48.24
N GLU A 29 -21.07 -8.42 -47.00
CA GLU A 29 -22.37 -7.90 -46.51
C GLU A 29 -22.40 -6.37 -46.36
N ILE A 30 -21.23 -5.75 -46.12
CA ILE A 30 -21.10 -4.29 -46.01
C ILE A 30 -21.31 -3.60 -47.37
N GLN A 31 -20.88 -4.22 -48.48
CA GLN A 31 -21.04 -3.63 -49.82
C GLN A 31 -22.48 -3.70 -50.34
N VAL A 32 -23.20 -4.78 -50.05
CA VAL A 32 -24.61 -4.94 -50.44
C VAL A 32 -25.51 -3.89 -49.77
N THR A 33 -25.21 -3.54 -48.51
CA THR A 33 -25.96 -2.54 -47.74
C THR A 33 -25.81 -1.13 -48.34
N LEU A 34 -24.59 -0.74 -48.74
CA LEU A 34 -24.32 0.56 -49.35
C LEU A 34 -24.95 0.74 -50.75
N GLN A 35 -24.97 -0.30 -51.58
CA GLN A 35 -25.59 -0.20 -52.92
C GLN A 35 -27.12 -0.09 -52.88
N ASN A 36 -27.78 -0.64 -51.85
CA ASN A 36 -29.24 -0.54 -51.73
C ASN A 36 -29.71 0.84 -51.26
N LEU A 37 -28.94 1.54 -50.41
CA LEU A 37 -29.25 2.92 -50.00
C LEU A 37 -29.23 3.91 -51.18
N GLN A 38 -28.35 3.72 -52.17
CA GLN A 38 -28.29 4.59 -53.34
C GLN A 38 -29.50 4.43 -54.28
N LYS A 39 -30.17 3.27 -54.30
CA LYS A 39 -31.34 3.01 -55.17
C LYS A 39 -32.66 3.63 -54.67
N ILE A 40 -32.74 4.06 -53.41
CA ILE A 40 -33.96 4.63 -52.82
C ILE A 40 -34.13 6.13 -53.15
N SER A 41 -33.05 6.82 -53.56
CA SER A 41 -33.03 8.28 -53.82
C SER A 41 -33.80 8.75 -55.07
N LEU A 42 -34.27 7.83 -55.93
CA LEU A 42 -34.71 8.15 -57.30
C LEU A 42 -36.20 7.91 -57.58
N CYS A 43 -37.08 8.10 -56.59
CA CYS A 43 -38.53 8.13 -56.85
C CYS A 43 -39.30 9.11 -55.96
N ARG A 44 -40.22 9.89 -56.57
CA ARG A 44 -41.24 10.77 -55.96
C ARG A 44 -40.77 11.98 -55.12
N PHE A 45 -40.12 12.93 -55.79
CA PHE A 45 -40.10 14.33 -55.32
C PHE A 45 -41.44 15.04 -55.63
N LYS A 46 -42.32 15.22 -54.63
CA LYS A 46 -43.40 16.25 -54.61
C LYS A 46 -44.06 16.38 -53.23
N TYR A 47 -44.45 17.60 -52.88
CA TYR A 47 -45.01 18.07 -51.59
C TYR A 47 -44.07 18.17 -50.37
N CYS A 48 -44.46 19.03 -49.42
CA CYS A 48 -43.87 19.26 -48.09
C CYS A 48 -42.46 19.85 -47.94
N ARG A 49 -42.08 20.85 -48.77
CA ARG A 49 -40.83 21.65 -48.65
C ARG A 49 -40.76 22.60 -47.42
N ARG A 50 -41.50 22.31 -46.33
CA ARG A 50 -41.49 23.06 -45.05
C ARG A 50 -41.28 22.15 -43.84
N SER A 51 -41.82 20.92 -43.85
CA SER A 51 -41.62 19.96 -42.76
C SER A 51 -40.21 19.39 -42.74
N THR A 52 -39.59 19.19 -43.92
CA THR A 52 -38.21 18.68 -44.01
C THR A 52 -37.18 19.59 -43.35
N MET A 53 -37.22 20.91 -43.57
CA MET A 53 -36.28 21.82 -42.88
C MET A 53 -36.45 21.81 -41.36
N ARG A 54 -37.68 21.64 -40.83
CA ARG A 54 -37.88 21.45 -39.39
C ARG A 54 -37.33 20.11 -38.91
N LEU A 55 -37.51 19.04 -39.66
CA LEU A 55 -36.98 17.72 -39.29
C LEU A 55 -35.44 17.70 -39.37
N THR A 56 -34.83 18.31 -40.39
CA THR A 56 -33.36 18.41 -40.48
C THR A 56 -32.79 19.35 -39.41
N ALA A 57 -33.49 20.43 -39.05
CA ALA A 57 -33.09 21.29 -37.94
C ALA A 57 -33.22 20.59 -36.58
N VAL A 58 -34.29 19.83 -36.33
CA VAL A 58 -34.45 19.02 -35.12
C VAL A 58 -33.41 17.89 -35.07
N ILE A 59 -33.13 17.21 -36.19
CA ILE A 59 -32.09 16.19 -36.25
C ILE A 59 -30.71 16.83 -36.03
N LEU A 60 -30.38 17.97 -36.63
CA LEU A 60 -29.13 18.67 -36.29
C LEU A 60 -29.09 19.12 -34.83
N PHE A 61 -30.20 19.59 -34.25
CA PHE A 61 -30.23 20.05 -32.86
C PHE A 61 -30.12 18.86 -31.88
N CYS A 62 -30.72 17.72 -32.19
CA CYS A 62 -30.54 16.46 -31.44
C CYS A 62 -29.13 15.89 -31.65
N CYS A 63 -28.55 15.95 -32.85
CA CYS A 63 -27.18 15.51 -33.09
C CYS A 63 -26.15 16.46 -32.45
N LEU A 64 -26.40 17.76 -32.37
CA LEU A 64 -25.58 18.68 -31.58
C LEU A 64 -25.76 18.41 -30.07
N ALA A 65 -26.99 18.22 -29.59
CA ALA A 65 -27.25 17.90 -28.19
C ALA A 65 -26.57 16.58 -27.76
N VAL A 66 -26.64 15.55 -28.60
CA VAL A 66 -25.96 14.26 -28.38
C VAL A 66 -24.44 14.41 -28.54
N ALA A 67 -23.95 15.21 -29.48
CA ALA A 67 -22.52 15.51 -29.56
C ALA A 67 -22.02 16.27 -28.31
N THR A 68 -22.82 17.17 -27.73
CA THR A 68 -22.51 17.83 -26.46
C THR A 68 -22.69 16.93 -25.23
N SER A 69 -23.39 15.80 -25.33
CA SER A 69 -23.39 14.74 -24.30
C SER A 69 -22.36 13.63 -24.56
N CYS A 70 -21.64 13.69 -25.69
CA CYS A 70 -20.48 12.84 -25.99
C CYS A 70 -19.15 13.60 -25.90
N ALA A 71 -19.19 14.92 -25.74
CA ALA A 71 -18.16 15.61 -24.98
C ALA A 71 -18.26 15.10 -23.53
N GLY A 72 -17.24 14.36 -23.08
CA GLY A 72 -17.15 13.96 -21.68
C GLY A 72 -17.19 15.19 -20.78
N ILE A 73 -17.72 15.04 -19.55
CA ILE A 73 -17.78 16.14 -18.57
C ILE A 73 -16.36 16.73 -18.45
N PRO A 74 -16.15 18.01 -18.79
CA PRO A 74 -14.80 18.55 -18.92
C PRO A 74 -14.10 18.49 -17.55
N SER A 75 -12.98 17.76 -17.52
CA SER A 75 -12.28 17.43 -16.28
C SER A 75 -11.93 18.68 -15.47
N GLN A 76 -12.15 18.61 -14.15
CA GLN A 76 -11.82 19.69 -13.23
C GLN A 76 -10.30 19.76 -13.05
N LYS A 77 -9.61 20.53 -13.89
CA LYS A 77 -8.16 20.74 -13.78
C LYS A 77 -7.88 21.64 -12.56
N GLY A 78 -7.65 21.05 -11.38
CA GLY A 78 -7.50 21.75 -10.11
C GLY A 78 -6.77 20.94 -9.05
N ALA A 79 -6.51 21.58 -7.89
CA ALA A 79 -5.83 20.97 -6.76
C ALA A 79 -6.53 21.28 -5.43
N VAL A 80 -6.18 20.52 -4.38
CA VAL A 80 -6.51 20.87 -3.00
C VAL A 80 -5.60 22.02 -2.55
N PHE A 81 -6.15 22.96 -1.79
CA PHE A 81 -5.44 24.14 -1.30
C PHE A 81 -5.76 24.38 0.17
N GLY A 82 -4.73 24.34 1.01
CA GLY A 82 -4.88 24.33 2.47
C GLY A 82 -4.74 22.92 3.05
N ALA A 83 -3.56 22.33 2.91
CA ALA A 83 -3.02 21.32 3.81
C ALA A 83 -1.49 21.36 3.69
N GLU A 84 -0.79 21.64 4.79
CA GLU A 84 0.47 20.95 5.05
C GLU A 84 0.07 19.59 5.66
N GLU A 85 0.87 18.57 5.41
CA GLU A 85 0.55 17.16 5.64
C GLU A 85 0.09 16.92 7.09
N TRP A 86 -1.21 16.64 7.27
CA TRP A 86 -1.85 16.34 8.57
C TRP A 86 -1.77 17.44 9.65
N SER A 87 -1.58 18.72 9.28
CA SER A 87 -1.60 19.83 10.24
C SER A 87 -2.23 21.13 9.66
N PRO A 88 -3.41 21.55 10.15
CA PRO A 88 -4.12 22.72 9.64
C PRO A 88 -3.59 24.06 10.20
N LEU A 89 -2.32 24.38 9.94
CA LEU A 89 -1.85 25.77 9.97
C LEU A 89 -2.41 26.53 8.75
N TYR A 90 -3.73 26.75 8.73
CA TYR A 90 -4.47 27.44 7.68
C TYR A 90 -4.10 28.93 7.61
N ASN A 91 -2.93 29.23 7.04
CA ASN A 91 -2.40 30.56 6.76
C ASN A 91 -2.98 31.14 5.46
N TYR A 92 -4.28 30.91 5.23
CA TYR A 92 -5.05 31.40 4.08
C TYR A 92 -4.98 32.92 3.86
N SER A 93 -4.69 33.70 4.92
CA SER A 93 -4.59 35.16 4.93
C SER A 93 -3.18 35.73 4.64
N THR A 94 -2.21 34.89 4.26
CA THR A 94 -0.80 35.27 4.14
C THR A 94 -0.31 35.54 2.71
N SER A 95 0.86 36.18 2.59
CA SER A 95 1.57 36.39 1.32
C SER A 95 2.01 35.10 0.65
N GLU A 96 2.17 34.03 1.44
CA GLU A 96 2.62 32.71 1.01
C GLU A 96 1.47 31.97 0.32
N ALA A 97 0.25 32.04 0.87
CA ALA A 97 -0.96 31.56 0.21
C ALA A 97 -1.23 32.28 -1.13
N GLU A 98 -0.99 33.60 -1.20
CA GLU A 98 -1.09 34.34 -2.48
C GLU A 98 -0.04 33.89 -3.51
N GLN A 99 1.17 33.54 -3.08
CA GLN A 99 2.21 33.00 -3.97
C GLN A 99 1.87 31.58 -4.44
N GLN A 100 1.37 30.71 -3.56
CA GLN A 100 0.97 29.35 -3.90
C GLN A 100 -0.18 29.33 -4.93
N LEU A 101 -1.23 30.15 -4.76
CA LEU A 101 -2.29 30.26 -5.76
C LEU A 101 -1.79 30.77 -7.13
N LYS A 102 -0.80 31.68 -7.16
CA LYS A 102 -0.17 32.12 -8.43
C LYS A 102 0.60 30.99 -9.11
N ARG A 103 1.36 30.19 -8.36
CA ARG A 103 2.07 29.01 -8.88
C ARG A 103 1.07 27.97 -9.41
N LEU A 104 0.02 27.68 -8.66
CA LEU A 104 -1.05 26.79 -9.09
C LEU A 104 -1.75 27.30 -10.36
N ARG A 105 -1.97 28.62 -10.50
CA ARG A 105 -2.56 29.19 -11.73
C ARG A 105 -1.63 29.05 -12.93
N ALA A 106 -0.32 29.08 -12.73
CA ALA A 106 0.69 28.91 -13.78
C ALA A 106 0.75 27.48 -14.34
N THR A 107 0.29 26.45 -13.61
CA THR A 107 0.17 25.07 -14.15
C THR A 107 -1.02 24.92 -15.12
N GLY A 108 -1.88 25.94 -15.24
CA GLY A 108 -3.12 25.89 -16.02
C GLY A 108 -4.34 25.45 -15.21
N ALA A 109 -4.22 25.26 -13.90
CA ALA A 109 -5.35 24.93 -13.04
C ALA A 109 -6.42 26.03 -13.03
N ASN A 110 -7.69 25.61 -13.07
CA ASN A 110 -8.88 26.46 -13.07
C ASN A 110 -9.92 26.10 -11.99
N TRP A 111 -9.68 25.05 -11.20
CA TRP A 111 -10.40 24.74 -9.96
C TRP A 111 -9.47 24.73 -8.76
N VAL A 112 -10.01 25.00 -7.57
CA VAL A 112 -9.30 24.86 -6.29
C VAL A 112 -10.25 24.35 -5.20
N ARG A 113 -9.85 23.30 -4.46
CA ARG A 113 -10.62 22.76 -3.32
C ARG A 113 -10.07 23.31 -2.01
N ILE A 114 -10.87 24.12 -1.32
CA ILE A 114 -10.52 24.79 -0.05
C ILE A 114 -11.16 24.00 1.10
N LEU A 115 -10.36 23.65 2.10
CA LEU A 115 -10.78 22.80 3.24
C LEU A 115 -11.12 23.63 4.49
N VAL A 116 -12.07 23.13 5.29
CA VAL A 116 -12.34 23.64 6.65
C VAL A 116 -12.69 22.51 7.63
N THR A 117 -11.71 22.11 8.44
CA THR A 117 -11.83 21.01 9.40
C THR A 117 -12.46 21.43 10.73
N TRP A 118 -13.50 20.73 11.18
CA TRP A 118 -13.96 20.70 12.58
C TRP A 118 -13.71 19.31 13.19
N PHE A 119 -13.81 19.20 14.51
CA PHE A 119 -13.30 18.04 15.26
C PHE A 119 -14.37 17.38 16.13
N GLN A 120 -14.16 16.11 16.46
CA GLN A 120 -14.95 15.33 17.43
C GLN A 120 -14.03 14.66 18.44
N ASN A 121 -14.40 14.65 19.73
CA ASN A 121 -13.53 14.17 20.80
C ASN A 121 -13.17 12.67 20.69
N THR A 122 -14.00 11.85 20.04
CA THR A 122 -13.75 10.47 19.58
C THR A 122 -14.68 10.14 18.41
N VAL A 123 -14.50 9.00 17.72
CA VAL A 123 -15.48 8.47 16.75
C VAL A 123 -16.83 8.06 17.39
N ASN A 124 -16.88 7.98 18.72
CA ASN A 124 -18.07 7.61 19.50
C ASN A 124 -18.74 8.82 20.18
N ASP A 125 -18.25 10.04 19.94
CA ASP A 125 -18.87 11.28 20.40
C ASP A 125 -19.86 11.84 19.37
N THR A 126 -20.97 12.40 19.85
CA THR A 126 -21.97 13.06 18.98
C THR A 126 -21.73 14.56 18.79
N THR A 127 -20.75 15.13 19.50
CA THR A 127 -20.44 16.57 19.50
C THR A 127 -19.39 16.90 18.45
N ILE A 128 -19.56 18.02 17.74
CA ILE A 128 -18.68 18.50 16.67
C ILE A 128 -18.29 19.97 16.99
N TYR A 129 -17.01 20.32 16.99
CA TYR A 129 -16.51 21.63 17.44
C TYR A 129 -15.33 22.17 16.61
N ARG A 130 -15.13 23.50 16.63
CA ARG A 130 -13.93 24.18 16.13
C ARG A 130 -12.83 24.13 17.20
N ILE A 131 -11.57 24.01 16.76
CA ILE A 131 -10.39 24.32 17.57
C ILE A 131 -9.86 25.69 17.13
N ASP A 132 -9.56 26.58 18.08
CA ASP A 132 -9.07 27.94 17.82
C ASP A 132 -7.53 28.07 17.92
N LYS A 133 -6.98 29.14 17.33
CA LYS A 133 -5.56 29.51 17.47
C LYS A 133 -5.24 29.83 18.94
N PRO A 134 -4.07 29.43 19.48
CA PRO A 134 -2.84 29.08 18.77
C PRO A 134 -2.57 27.57 18.62
N SER A 135 -3.60 26.71 18.59
CA SER A 135 -3.39 25.29 18.28
C SER A 135 -2.81 25.09 16.88
N LEU A 136 -1.98 24.06 16.69
CA LEU A 136 -1.59 23.58 15.36
C LEU A 136 -2.78 22.96 14.62
N LEU A 137 -3.74 22.39 15.35
CA LEU A 137 -5.01 21.90 14.79
C LEU A 137 -6.09 23.00 14.65
N ALA A 138 -5.72 24.27 14.56
CA ALA A 138 -6.69 25.37 14.53
C ALA A 138 -7.50 25.41 13.22
N THR A 139 -8.83 25.28 13.32
CA THR A 139 -9.75 25.51 12.20
C THR A 139 -9.56 26.93 11.64
N ALA A 140 -9.39 27.06 10.32
CA ALA A 140 -9.34 28.34 9.63
C ALA A 140 -10.48 29.27 10.08
N THR A 141 -10.17 30.53 10.41
CA THR A 141 -11.22 31.49 10.81
C THR A 141 -12.11 31.86 9.64
N ASP A 142 -13.30 32.38 9.94
CA ASP A 142 -14.31 32.71 8.93
C ASP A 142 -13.82 33.83 7.98
N ASP A 143 -13.05 34.78 8.51
CA ASP A 143 -12.39 35.84 7.73
C ASP A 143 -11.24 35.31 6.86
N GLU A 144 -10.48 34.33 7.35
CA GLU A 144 -9.40 33.67 6.59
C GLU A 144 -9.94 32.89 5.39
N LEU A 145 -11.03 32.13 5.60
CA LEU A 145 -11.76 31.43 4.54
C LEU A 145 -12.34 32.42 3.52
N GLU A 146 -13.00 33.48 4.00
CA GLU A 146 -13.55 34.53 3.12
C GLU A 146 -12.45 35.24 2.31
N TYR A 147 -11.27 35.46 2.89
CA TYR A 147 -10.13 36.05 2.18
C TYR A 147 -9.63 35.13 1.06
N VAL A 148 -9.37 33.84 1.33
CA VAL A 148 -8.82 32.91 0.32
C VAL A 148 -9.82 32.60 -0.79
N ILE A 149 -11.12 32.42 -0.49
CA ILE A 149 -12.16 32.21 -1.51
C ILE A 149 -12.19 33.42 -2.46
N LYS A 150 -12.20 34.64 -1.90
CA LYS A 150 -12.14 35.87 -2.69
C LYS A 150 -10.81 36.03 -3.44
N LEU A 151 -9.70 35.48 -2.94
CA LEU A 151 -8.39 35.53 -3.60
C LEU A 151 -8.33 34.57 -4.79
N ALA A 152 -8.84 33.34 -4.62
CA ALA A 152 -9.00 32.35 -5.69
C ALA A 152 -9.88 32.89 -6.83
N HIS A 153 -11.05 33.48 -6.51
CA HIS A 153 -11.92 34.11 -7.51
C HIS A 153 -11.23 35.29 -8.23
N ARG A 154 -10.40 36.08 -7.53
CA ARG A 154 -9.57 37.14 -8.16
C ARG A 154 -8.46 36.60 -9.08
N MET A 155 -8.08 35.33 -8.93
CA MET A 155 -7.13 34.64 -9.80
C MET A 155 -7.81 33.70 -10.81
N GLU A 156 -9.12 33.89 -11.04
CA GLU A 156 -9.92 33.13 -12.02
C GLU A 156 -9.93 31.61 -11.77
N PHE A 157 -9.78 31.18 -10.51
CA PHE A 157 -10.17 29.85 -10.08
C PHE A 157 -11.66 29.81 -9.77
N LYS A 158 -12.29 28.68 -10.10
CA LYS A 158 -13.51 28.22 -9.47
C LYS A 158 -13.18 27.54 -8.14
N VAL A 159 -14.03 27.68 -7.14
CA VAL A 159 -13.81 27.11 -5.80
C VAL A 159 -14.74 25.91 -5.56
N MET A 160 -14.17 24.87 -4.96
CA MET A 160 -14.91 23.86 -4.21
C MET A 160 -14.66 24.09 -2.71
N LEU A 161 -15.68 24.47 -1.94
CA LEU A 161 -15.56 24.53 -0.47
C LEU A 161 -15.93 23.16 0.12
N SER A 162 -15.05 22.59 0.93
CA SER A 162 -15.24 21.27 1.53
C SER A 162 -15.14 21.34 3.06
N PRO A 163 -16.28 21.35 3.77
CA PRO A 163 -16.32 21.02 5.20
C PRO A 163 -15.87 19.57 5.45
N ILE A 164 -14.95 19.40 6.39
CA ILE A 164 -14.33 18.14 6.80
C ILE A 164 -14.48 17.94 8.32
N ILE A 165 -14.71 16.71 8.77
CA ILE A 165 -14.72 16.34 10.19
C ILE A 165 -13.64 15.32 10.48
N ASP A 166 -12.81 15.58 11.50
CA ASP A 166 -11.81 14.67 12.03
C ASP A 166 -12.08 14.29 13.49
N PRO A 167 -11.62 13.11 13.96
CA PRO A 167 -11.34 12.89 15.38
C PRO A 167 -10.30 13.90 15.88
N ASP A 168 -10.46 14.39 17.11
CA ASP A 168 -9.54 15.35 17.71
C ASP A 168 -8.24 14.67 18.13
N TRP A 169 -7.22 14.75 17.29
CA TRP A 169 -5.91 14.16 17.54
C TRP A 169 -5.10 14.88 18.63
N THR A 170 -5.60 15.97 19.24
CA THR A 170 -5.01 16.49 20.49
C THR A 170 -5.38 15.63 21.71
N ASN A 171 -6.46 14.85 21.62
CA ASN A 171 -6.82 13.86 22.62
C ASN A 171 -6.01 12.55 22.38
N ARG A 172 -5.24 12.14 23.39
CA ARG A 172 -4.34 10.98 23.32
C ARG A 172 -5.03 9.62 23.19
N SER A 173 -6.36 9.56 23.34
CA SER A 173 -7.13 8.33 23.03
C SER A 173 -7.33 8.11 21.52
N ASN A 174 -6.96 9.08 20.68
CA ASN A 174 -7.29 9.10 19.24
C ASN A 174 -6.08 8.87 18.33
N HIS A 175 -5.02 8.20 18.81
CA HIS A 175 -3.83 7.98 18.00
C HIS A 175 -4.06 6.91 16.92
N ARG A 176 -3.74 7.26 15.67
CA ARG A 176 -3.93 6.43 14.46
C ARG A 176 -3.10 5.13 14.45
N SER A 177 -2.13 5.02 15.35
CA SER A 177 -1.24 3.88 15.56
C SER A 177 -1.44 3.17 16.91
N GLY A 178 -2.53 3.46 17.63
CA GLY A 178 -2.99 2.68 18.79
C GLY A 178 -4.04 1.63 18.41
N PRO A 179 -4.41 0.71 19.34
CA PRO A 179 -5.45 -0.29 19.09
C PRO A 179 -6.85 0.33 18.85
N ASP A 180 -7.08 1.55 19.32
CA ASP A 180 -8.30 2.33 19.11
C ASP A 180 -8.12 3.31 17.91
N MET A 181 -7.81 2.78 16.72
CA MET A 181 -7.56 3.61 15.53
C MET A 181 -8.80 4.44 15.14
N THR A 182 -8.77 5.74 15.44
CA THR A 182 -9.87 6.68 15.13
C THR A 182 -9.65 7.37 13.77
N TRP A 183 -10.30 6.83 12.73
CA TRP A 183 -10.48 7.50 11.44
C TRP A 183 -11.92 7.98 11.26
N ARG A 184 -12.13 9.05 10.47
CA ARG A 184 -13.46 9.66 10.28
C ARG A 184 -14.51 8.71 9.68
N GLY A 185 -14.08 7.74 8.88
CA GLY A 185 -14.96 6.73 8.31
C GLY A 185 -15.54 5.72 9.31
N LEU A 186 -15.08 5.75 10.57
CA LEU A 186 -15.61 4.95 11.69
C LEU A 186 -16.54 5.75 12.62
N ILE A 187 -16.80 7.04 12.32
CA ILE A 187 -17.67 7.89 13.14
C ILE A 187 -19.07 7.28 13.26
N GLY A 188 -19.47 6.96 14.49
CA GLY A 188 -20.77 6.37 14.78
C GLY A 188 -20.89 4.86 14.55
N LEU A 189 -19.79 4.12 14.34
CA LEU A 189 -19.80 2.65 14.23
C LEU A 189 -20.58 1.95 15.36
N TYR A 190 -20.57 2.51 16.57
CA TYR A 190 -21.28 2.00 17.75
C TYR A 190 -22.42 2.92 18.25
N PHE A 191 -22.94 3.82 17.42
CA PHE A 191 -24.07 4.69 17.81
C PHE A 191 -25.41 3.93 17.87
N THR A 192 -26.14 4.17 18.96
CA THR A 192 -27.60 3.97 18.99
C THR A 192 -28.31 4.95 18.06
N ASP A 193 -29.55 4.66 17.64
CA ASP A 193 -30.36 5.61 16.83
C ASP A 193 -30.53 6.99 17.50
N ALA A 194 -30.52 7.05 18.83
CA ALA A 194 -30.55 8.31 19.57
C ALA A 194 -29.26 9.12 19.38
N GLN A 195 -28.08 8.46 19.43
CA GLN A 195 -26.80 9.09 19.14
C GLN A 195 -26.69 9.49 17.66
N TRP A 196 -27.12 8.63 16.73
CA TRP A 196 -27.20 8.96 15.31
C TRP A 196 -28.00 10.23 15.07
N LYS A 197 -29.20 10.35 15.67
CA LYS A 197 -30.01 11.55 15.57
C LYS A 197 -29.27 12.79 16.07
N THR A 198 -28.68 12.76 17.27
CA THR A 198 -27.95 13.91 17.83
C THR A 198 -26.68 14.25 17.01
N TRP A 199 -25.99 13.25 16.47
CA TRP A 199 -24.85 13.47 15.58
C TRP A 199 -25.28 14.14 14.28
N PHE A 200 -26.35 13.66 13.61
CA PHE A 200 -26.87 14.29 12.40
C PHE A 200 -27.41 15.71 12.68
N GLU A 201 -28.03 15.96 13.83
CA GLU A 201 -28.42 17.32 14.25
C GLU A 201 -27.20 18.25 14.33
N ASN A 202 -26.09 17.81 14.94
CA ASN A 202 -24.85 18.60 15.01
C ASN A 202 -24.14 18.73 13.65
N TYR A 203 -24.11 17.66 12.85
CA TYR A 203 -23.50 17.64 11.52
C TYR A 203 -24.23 18.60 10.58
N ASN A 204 -25.57 18.59 10.59
CA ASN A 204 -26.38 19.52 9.82
C ASN A 204 -26.11 20.98 10.21
N ASN A 205 -26.01 21.30 11.50
CA ASN A 205 -25.67 22.65 11.97
C ASN A 205 -24.28 23.10 11.47
N TYR A 206 -23.29 22.22 11.57
CA TYR A 206 -21.92 22.47 11.09
C TYR A 206 -21.87 22.70 9.57
N VAL A 207 -22.45 21.80 8.77
CA VAL A 207 -22.50 21.89 7.30
C VAL A 207 -23.25 23.15 6.86
N THR A 208 -24.41 23.44 7.47
CA THR A 208 -25.25 24.62 7.17
C THR A 208 -24.46 25.93 7.27
N LYS A 209 -23.59 26.07 8.29
CA LYS A 209 -22.75 27.26 8.44
C LYS A 209 -21.90 27.52 7.20
N TYR A 210 -21.29 26.48 6.64
CA TYR A 210 -20.38 26.60 5.50
C TYR A 210 -21.11 26.60 4.16
N ALA A 211 -22.32 26.03 4.06
CA ALA A 211 -23.21 26.19 2.91
C ALA A 211 -23.61 27.67 2.71
N ILE A 212 -24.06 28.32 3.79
CA ILE A 212 -24.40 29.76 3.78
C ILE A 212 -23.17 30.61 3.42
N MET A 213 -21.97 30.22 3.87
CA MET A 213 -20.72 30.89 3.47
C MET A 213 -20.41 30.68 1.97
N ALA A 214 -20.56 29.47 1.44
CA ALA A 214 -20.34 29.16 0.02
C ALA A 214 -21.28 29.98 -0.88
N GLN A 215 -22.58 29.96 -0.58
CA GLN A 215 -23.62 30.72 -1.29
C GLN A 215 -23.32 32.24 -1.25
N ARG A 216 -23.03 32.80 -0.07
CA ARG A 216 -22.71 34.22 0.12
C ARG A 216 -21.44 34.68 -0.63
N LEU A 217 -20.51 33.77 -0.90
CA LEU A 217 -19.23 34.07 -1.56
C LEU A 217 -19.19 33.66 -3.04
N GLY A 218 -20.24 33.02 -3.56
CA GLY A 218 -20.35 32.61 -4.96
C GLY A 218 -19.49 31.39 -5.32
N VAL A 219 -19.24 30.49 -4.36
CA VAL A 219 -18.46 29.25 -4.56
C VAL A 219 -19.21 28.30 -5.50
N GLU A 220 -18.54 27.79 -6.54
CA GLU A 220 -19.18 26.98 -7.58
C GLU A 220 -19.50 25.54 -7.18
N GLN A 221 -18.86 24.98 -6.15
CA GLN A 221 -19.15 23.64 -5.67
C GLN A 221 -19.02 23.51 -4.15
N PHE A 222 -19.95 22.80 -3.52
CA PHE A 222 -19.91 22.47 -2.09
C PHE A 222 -19.76 20.95 -1.93
N CYS A 223 -18.86 20.50 -1.05
CA CYS A 223 -18.48 19.09 -0.93
C CYS A 223 -18.55 18.61 0.52
N ILE A 224 -19.59 17.83 0.82
CA ILE A 224 -19.89 17.29 2.16
C ILE A 224 -19.64 15.77 2.19
N GLY A 225 -19.43 15.21 3.38
CA GLY A 225 -19.40 13.76 3.59
C GLY A 225 -18.17 13.02 3.07
N ALA A 226 -17.07 13.72 2.76
CA ALA A 226 -15.82 13.09 2.36
C ALA A 226 -15.37 12.03 3.41
N GLU A 227 -15.03 10.83 2.96
CA GLU A 227 -14.55 9.69 3.77
C GLU A 227 -15.48 9.23 4.93
N LEU A 228 -16.77 9.60 4.94
CA LEU A 228 -17.71 9.24 6.02
C LEU A 228 -18.41 7.88 5.81
N ASN A 229 -17.65 6.78 5.79
CA ASN A 229 -18.18 5.43 5.51
C ASN A 229 -19.37 5.04 6.40
N THR A 230 -19.23 5.05 7.74
CA THR A 230 -20.34 4.65 8.63
C THR A 230 -21.58 5.54 8.51
N PRO A 231 -21.53 6.89 8.41
CA PRO A 231 -22.70 7.71 8.10
C PRO A 231 -23.37 7.40 6.74
N PHE A 232 -22.65 6.91 5.72
CA PHE A 232 -23.27 6.52 4.44
C PHE A 232 -24.14 5.26 4.53
N SER A 233 -23.95 4.40 5.55
CA SER A 233 -24.88 3.30 5.86
C SER A 233 -26.30 3.78 6.23
N ARG A 234 -26.48 5.10 6.48
CA ARG A 234 -27.75 5.75 6.77
C ARG A 234 -28.18 6.70 5.64
N PRO A 235 -28.49 6.18 4.43
CA PRO A 235 -28.70 6.99 3.24
C PRO A 235 -29.91 7.94 3.35
N THR A 236 -30.91 7.62 4.17
CA THR A 236 -32.06 8.50 4.44
C THR A 236 -31.64 9.76 5.20
N ASP A 237 -30.80 9.61 6.22
CA ASP A 237 -30.35 10.71 7.07
C ASP A 237 -29.36 11.62 6.31
N MET A 238 -28.40 11.04 5.59
CA MET A 238 -27.49 11.78 4.72
C MET A 238 -28.23 12.53 3.59
N ARG A 239 -29.27 11.92 2.99
CA ARG A 239 -30.15 12.62 2.02
C ARG A 239 -30.96 13.75 2.66
N ASN A 240 -31.13 13.79 3.97
CA ASN A 240 -31.76 14.93 4.66
C ASN A 240 -30.76 16.06 4.88
N THR A 241 -29.48 15.79 5.15
CA THR A 241 -28.40 16.80 5.11
C THR A 241 -28.35 17.49 3.75
N ILE A 242 -28.36 16.72 2.66
CA ILE A 242 -28.35 17.26 1.28
C ILE A 242 -29.59 18.13 0.99
N LYS A 243 -30.75 17.82 1.58
CA LYS A 243 -31.96 18.66 1.44
C LYS A 243 -31.85 19.99 2.17
N ILE A 244 -31.15 20.05 3.32
CA ILE A 244 -30.98 21.31 4.06
C ILE A 244 -30.16 22.29 3.22
N ASP A 245 -29.04 21.82 2.66
CA ASP A 245 -28.22 22.57 1.69
C ASP A 245 -29.07 23.04 0.48
N ALA A 246 -29.75 22.10 -0.19
CA ALA A 246 -30.58 22.40 -1.36
C ALA A 246 -31.77 23.34 -1.08
N LEU A 247 -32.33 23.36 0.15
CA LEU A 247 -33.42 24.27 0.52
C LEU A 247 -32.91 25.69 0.77
N LEU A 248 -31.77 25.85 1.46
CA LEU A 248 -31.15 27.16 1.69
C LEU A 248 -30.69 27.83 0.39
N ILE A 249 -30.30 27.03 -0.60
CA ILE A 249 -30.00 27.48 -1.98
C ILE A 249 -31.27 28.02 -2.70
N THR A 250 -32.48 27.77 -2.20
CA THR A 250 -33.75 28.24 -2.82
C THR A 250 -34.44 29.41 -2.11
N GLU A 251 -34.01 29.83 -0.91
CA GLU A 251 -34.63 30.93 -0.16
C GLU A 251 -33.92 32.29 -0.36
N ASP A 252 -33.95 32.79 -1.59
CA ASP A 252 -33.68 34.21 -1.89
C ASP A 252 -34.88 35.09 -1.44
N GLU A 253 -34.87 35.57 -0.19
CA GLU A 253 -35.41 36.87 0.30
C GLU A 253 -35.16 37.02 1.83
N PRO A 254 -35.08 38.24 2.40
CA PRO A 254 -34.50 38.46 3.73
C PRO A 254 -35.46 38.27 4.92
N ILE A 255 -34.91 37.79 6.04
CA ILE A 255 -35.62 37.58 7.31
C ILE A 255 -36.23 38.89 7.84
N MET A 256 -37.55 38.90 8.02
CA MET A 256 -38.27 39.93 8.80
C MET A 256 -39.34 39.30 9.72
N ASN A 257 -39.21 39.62 11.00
CA ASN A 257 -40.04 39.24 12.16
C ASN A 257 -41.50 38.82 11.91
N GLY A 258 -41.90 37.70 12.53
CA GLY A 258 -43.20 37.63 13.23
C GLY A 258 -44.07 36.37 12.99
N GLN A 259 -44.32 35.65 14.08
CA GLN A 259 -45.48 34.76 14.33
C GLN A 259 -46.40 34.37 13.15
N ASP A 260 -46.35 33.10 12.72
CA ASP A 260 -47.51 32.21 12.91
C ASP A 260 -47.11 30.71 12.86
N LYS A 261 -48.02 29.83 13.25
CA LYS A 261 -47.96 28.38 13.00
C LYS A 261 -48.68 28.03 11.69
N ARG A 262 -48.21 26.99 11.01
CA ARG A 262 -49.08 26.11 10.18
C ARG A 262 -48.40 24.77 9.87
N GLU A 263 -49.19 23.84 9.35
CA GLU A 263 -48.97 22.39 9.45
C GLU A 263 -48.36 21.78 8.16
N MET A 264 -47.71 20.62 8.29
CA MET A 264 -47.23 19.83 7.14
C MET A 264 -48.39 19.11 6.43
N PRO A 265 -48.50 19.19 5.09
CA PRO A 265 -49.40 18.32 4.33
C PRO A 265 -48.84 16.89 4.24
N THR A 266 -49.68 15.89 4.49
CA THR A 266 -49.34 14.46 4.41
C THR A 266 -49.67 13.85 3.04
N THR A 267 -49.02 12.71 2.76
CA THR A 267 -49.39 11.68 1.76
C THR A 267 -49.45 12.04 0.26
N MET A 268 -48.61 11.37 -0.51
CA MET A 268 -49.11 10.29 -1.39
C MET A 268 -48.23 9.05 -1.23
N ASN A 269 -48.86 7.89 -1.01
CA ASN A 269 -48.19 6.58 -0.99
C ASN A 269 -48.32 5.91 -2.36
N GLY A 270 -47.36 5.05 -2.71
CA GLY A 270 -47.53 4.12 -3.82
C GLY A 270 -46.23 3.53 -4.36
N TYR A 271 -45.61 2.60 -3.63
CA TYR A 271 -45.38 1.20 -4.02
C TYR A 271 -44.75 0.44 -2.83
N THR A 272 -45.15 -0.81 -2.63
CA THR A 272 -44.63 -1.78 -1.63
C THR A 272 -43.30 -2.36 -2.13
N SER A 273 -42.27 -2.61 -1.32
CA SER A 273 -42.11 -3.77 -0.40
C SER A 273 -42.49 -5.14 -1.04
N GLU A 274 -41.71 -6.21 -0.88
CA GLU A 274 -40.64 -6.48 0.11
C GLU A 274 -39.56 -7.42 -0.48
N ASP A 275 -38.45 -7.59 0.25
CA ASP A 275 -37.34 -8.54 0.00
C ASP A 275 -36.49 -8.29 -1.27
N GLU A 276 -35.24 -8.79 -1.40
CA GLU A 276 -34.44 -9.62 -0.46
C GLU A 276 -33.01 -9.01 -0.25
N LEU A 277 -32.13 -9.73 0.45
CA LEU A 277 -30.89 -9.32 1.14
C LEU A 277 -29.58 -9.73 0.43
N GLY A 278 -28.50 -8.99 0.74
CA GLY A 278 -27.08 -9.25 0.43
C GLY A 278 -26.31 -7.91 0.53
N SER A 279 -25.31 -7.66 1.39
CA SER A 279 -24.25 -8.44 2.07
C SER A 279 -22.86 -8.36 1.40
N ASP A 280 -22.52 -7.20 0.85
CA ASP A 280 -21.19 -6.93 0.31
C ASP A 280 -20.21 -6.49 1.41
N ASN A 281 -19.09 -7.21 1.55
CA ASN A 281 -17.92 -6.82 2.35
C ASN A 281 -16.85 -6.29 1.38
N ASP A 282 -16.71 -4.97 1.26
CA ASP A 282 -15.75 -4.36 0.33
C ASP A 282 -14.38 -4.11 0.99
N ASP A 283 -13.54 -5.14 1.03
CA ASP A 283 -12.09 -5.00 1.25
C ASP A 283 -11.42 -4.39 0.01
N PHE A 284 -11.48 -3.06 -0.13
CA PHE A 284 -10.75 -2.34 -1.19
C PHE A 284 -9.24 -2.43 -0.99
N LYS A 285 -8.56 -3.25 -1.81
CA LYS A 285 -7.10 -3.30 -1.90
C LYS A 285 -6.56 -2.22 -2.84
N GLU A 286 -5.39 -1.66 -2.50
CA GLU A 286 -4.85 -0.44 -3.12
C GLU A 286 -4.14 -0.66 -4.48
N GLU A 287 -3.97 -1.91 -4.92
CA GLU A 287 -3.17 -2.30 -6.10
C GLU A 287 -3.68 -1.70 -7.44
N GLU A 288 -4.96 -1.33 -7.55
CA GLU A 288 -5.57 -0.94 -8.83
C GLU A 288 -5.14 0.46 -9.34
N ARG A 289 -4.48 1.28 -8.52
CA ARG A 289 -4.02 2.63 -8.92
C ARG A 289 -2.97 2.63 -10.04
N LEU A 290 -2.05 1.66 -10.04
CA LEU A 290 -0.92 1.62 -10.98
C LEU A 290 -1.29 1.20 -12.41
N SER A 291 -2.46 0.59 -12.59
CA SER A 291 -2.89 0.04 -13.89
C SER A 291 -3.45 1.06 -14.89
N VAL A 292 -3.59 2.35 -14.52
CA VAL A 292 -4.33 3.35 -15.31
C VAL A 292 -3.41 4.44 -15.90
N MET A 293 -2.43 4.05 -16.72
CA MET A 293 -1.65 5.00 -17.54
C MET A 293 -1.66 4.67 -19.04
N ASN A 294 -1.70 5.72 -19.85
CA ASN A 294 -1.83 5.66 -21.31
C ASN A 294 -0.49 5.54 -22.03
N SER A 295 -0.53 5.05 -23.28
CA SER A 295 0.62 5.01 -24.20
C SER A 295 1.35 6.36 -24.29
N VAL A 296 2.60 6.42 -23.83
CA VAL A 296 3.43 7.63 -23.78
C VAL A 296 4.27 7.82 -25.04
N GLN A 297 4.52 9.06 -25.46
CA GLN A 297 5.39 9.37 -26.61
C GLN A 297 6.87 9.48 -26.18
N ASP A 298 7.77 8.91 -26.99
CA ASP A 298 9.24 9.00 -26.81
C ASP A 298 9.73 10.46 -26.79
N LEU A 299 10.62 10.78 -25.84
CA LEU A 299 11.17 12.12 -25.61
C LEU A 299 12.10 12.59 -26.73
N PHE A 300 12.80 11.65 -27.37
CA PHE A 300 13.84 11.92 -28.37
C PHE A 300 13.38 11.55 -29.80
N GLU A 301 12.44 10.62 -29.94
CA GLU A 301 11.93 10.12 -31.22
C GLU A 301 10.40 10.26 -31.35
N SER A 302 9.92 11.47 -31.68
CA SER A 302 8.47 11.83 -31.73
C SER A 302 7.54 10.98 -32.61
N ASN A 303 8.07 9.97 -33.31
CA ASN A 303 7.30 9.01 -34.11
C ASN A 303 7.16 7.64 -33.41
N LYS A 304 7.67 7.50 -32.18
CA LYS A 304 7.62 6.29 -31.36
C LYS A 304 6.83 6.55 -30.08
N ASN A 305 6.03 5.56 -29.68
CA ASN A 305 5.37 5.50 -28.39
C ASN A 305 5.79 4.23 -27.64
N TYR A 306 5.59 4.23 -26.32
CA TYR A 306 5.72 3.06 -25.44
C TYR A 306 4.39 2.78 -24.74
N PRO A 307 4.06 1.52 -24.42
CA PRO A 307 2.85 1.17 -23.66
C PRO A 307 2.72 1.92 -22.33
N ASN A 308 3.83 2.14 -21.62
CA ASN A 308 3.90 2.93 -20.39
C ASN A 308 5.25 3.67 -20.26
N ILE A 309 5.40 4.49 -19.22
CA ILE A 309 6.60 5.31 -19.01
C ILE A 309 7.81 4.51 -18.51
N CYS A 310 7.59 3.42 -17.78
CA CYS A 310 8.65 2.53 -17.29
C CYS A 310 9.43 1.92 -18.47
N GLN A 311 8.71 1.37 -19.46
CA GLN A 311 9.30 0.82 -20.69
C GLN A 311 9.98 1.88 -21.56
N MET A 312 9.52 3.15 -21.49
CA MET A 312 10.23 4.27 -22.12
C MET A 312 11.61 4.47 -21.47
N PHE A 313 11.66 4.50 -20.13
CA PHE A 313 12.90 4.72 -19.36
C PHE A 313 13.90 3.57 -19.55
N GLU A 314 13.46 2.31 -19.41
CA GLU A 314 14.28 1.11 -19.66
C GLU A 314 14.93 1.14 -21.04
N SER A 315 14.16 1.56 -22.06
CA SER A 315 14.65 1.59 -23.43
C SER A 315 15.76 2.62 -23.66
N TYR A 316 15.81 3.71 -22.89
CA TYR A 316 16.87 4.72 -23.03
C TYR A 316 18.21 4.25 -22.48
N GLU A 317 18.22 3.41 -21.44
CA GLU A 317 19.46 2.78 -21.00
C GLU A 317 19.93 1.77 -22.05
N GLN A 318 19.05 0.89 -22.54
CA GLN A 318 19.41 -0.10 -23.56
C GLN A 318 19.85 0.52 -24.90
N LYS A 319 19.17 1.57 -25.36
CA LYS A 319 19.36 2.17 -26.69
C LYS A 319 20.39 3.30 -26.72
N PHE A 320 20.43 4.10 -25.66
CA PHE A 320 21.25 5.30 -25.60
C PHE A 320 22.29 5.27 -24.47
N ASN A 321 22.30 4.25 -23.58
CA ASN A 321 23.08 4.25 -22.34
C ASN A 321 22.81 5.52 -21.51
N PHE A 322 21.54 5.89 -21.40
CA PHE A 322 21.02 7.05 -20.70
C PHE A 322 19.88 6.65 -19.75
N ASN A 323 20.26 6.13 -18.59
CA ASN A 323 19.38 5.93 -17.44
C ASN A 323 18.80 7.28 -16.96
N LEU A 324 17.48 7.45 -17.15
CA LEU A 324 16.76 8.69 -16.80
C LEU A 324 16.49 8.80 -15.29
N ASN A 325 16.31 7.68 -14.57
CA ASN A 325 16.21 7.69 -13.11
C ASN A 325 17.50 8.23 -12.48
N HIS A 326 18.64 7.69 -12.92
CA HIS A 326 19.95 8.17 -12.49
C HIS A 326 20.16 9.64 -12.87
N PHE A 327 19.68 10.10 -14.03
CA PHE A 327 19.77 11.50 -14.44
C PHE A 327 18.96 12.44 -13.53
N ILE A 328 17.72 12.07 -13.20
CA ILE A 328 16.85 12.81 -12.28
C ILE A 328 17.50 12.88 -10.89
N ARG A 329 17.93 11.74 -10.33
CA ARG A 329 18.60 11.68 -9.02
C ARG A 329 19.95 12.43 -9.02
N LYS A 330 20.76 12.33 -10.07
CA LYS A 330 22.03 13.07 -10.25
C LYS A 330 21.82 14.59 -10.19
N HIS A 331 20.73 15.10 -10.76
CA HIS A 331 20.45 16.54 -10.81
C HIS A 331 19.56 17.05 -9.68
N ASN A 332 19.12 16.18 -8.75
CA ASN A 332 18.29 16.52 -7.59
C ASN A 332 17.01 17.27 -7.99
N MET A 333 16.32 16.80 -9.03
CA MET A 333 15.06 17.38 -9.48
C MET A 333 13.92 17.01 -8.52
N ASN A 334 13.04 17.97 -8.23
CA ASN A 334 11.68 17.73 -7.72
C ASN A 334 10.68 17.67 -8.90
N GLN A 335 9.40 17.44 -8.63
CA GLN A 335 8.36 17.30 -9.67
C GLN A 335 8.25 18.54 -10.58
N TYR A 336 8.53 19.75 -10.07
CA TYR A 336 8.57 20.98 -10.88
C TYR A 336 9.77 21.01 -11.83
N ASP A 337 10.98 20.69 -11.34
CA ASP A 337 12.19 20.58 -12.16
C ASP A 337 12.05 19.48 -13.24
N TYR A 338 11.39 18.37 -12.91
CA TYR A 338 11.10 17.27 -13.85
C TYR A 338 10.11 17.69 -14.94
N ILE A 339 9.00 18.35 -14.59
CA ILE A 339 8.04 18.93 -15.54
C ILE A 339 8.75 19.92 -16.49
N GLN A 340 9.62 20.78 -15.96
CA GLN A 340 10.42 21.69 -16.76
C GLN A 340 11.43 20.94 -17.66
N PHE A 341 12.09 19.90 -17.16
CA PHE A 341 13.01 19.06 -17.95
C PHE A 341 12.29 18.37 -19.12
N ILE A 342 11.14 17.72 -18.88
CA ILE A 342 10.37 17.04 -19.93
C ILE A 342 9.95 18.04 -21.00
N ASN A 343 9.39 19.19 -20.61
CA ASN A 343 9.02 20.23 -21.56
C ASN A 343 10.22 20.85 -22.30
N TYR A 344 11.37 21.01 -21.64
CA TYR A 344 12.62 21.41 -22.28
C TYR A 344 13.05 20.41 -23.36
N VAL A 345 13.02 19.10 -23.07
CA VAL A 345 13.39 18.06 -24.04
C VAL A 345 12.41 18.05 -25.22
N ARG A 346 11.09 18.10 -24.96
CA ARG A 346 10.04 18.17 -26.00
C ARG A 346 10.20 19.39 -26.93
N LYS A 347 10.56 20.54 -26.36
CA LYS A 347 10.52 21.88 -27.00
C LYS A 347 11.84 22.26 -27.70
N GLU A 348 12.97 22.12 -27.00
CA GLU A 348 14.30 22.53 -27.48
C GLU A 348 15.09 21.36 -28.13
N LYS A 349 14.62 20.12 -27.95
CA LYS A 349 15.13 18.88 -28.59
C LYS A 349 16.66 18.67 -28.48
N PRO A 350 17.20 18.67 -27.24
CA PRO A 350 18.62 18.41 -26.99
C PRO A 350 19.02 16.98 -27.38
N SER A 351 20.28 16.78 -27.77
CA SER A 351 20.82 15.43 -27.97
C SER A 351 21.08 14.73 -26.63
N VAL A 352 20.89 13.40 -26.58
CA VAL A 352 21.11 12.61 -25.36
C VAL A 352 22.56 12.72 -24.85
N ASN A 353 23.55 12.84 -25.74
CA ASN A 353 24.96 13.03 -25.34
C ASN A 353 25.18 14.36 -24.62
N TYR A 354 24.56 15.45 -25.09
CA TYR A 354 24.58 16.75 -24.40
C TYR A 354 23.93 16.67 -23.01
N LEU A 355 22.85 15.89 -22.87
CA LEU A 355 22.23 15.66 -21.55
C LEU A 355 23.19 14.92 -20.59
N LYS A 356 23.93 13.90 -21.04
CA LYS A 356 24.91 13.21 -20.19
C LYS A 356 26.02 14.12 -19.66
N GLU A 357 26.51 15.00 -20.52
CA GLU A 357 27.65 15.90 -20.24
C GLU A 357 27.28 17.11 -19.35
N LEU A 358 25.99 17.35 -19.08
CA LEU A 358 25.53 18.43 -18.20
C LEU A 358 25.95 18.23 -16.73
N ASP A 359 26.48 19.30 -16.13
CA ASP A 359 26.80 19.43 -14.70
C ASP A 359 25.58 19.94 -13.90
N GLN A 360 25.52 19.59 -12.62
CA GLN A 360 24.47 19.99 -11.67
C GLN A 360 24.28 21.53 -11.61
N LYS A 361 25.35 22.30 -11.83
CA LYS A 361 25.34 23.77 -11.71
C LYS A 361 24.91 24.51 -12.97
N SER A 362 24.50 23.80 -14.01
CA SER A 362 24.32 24.35 -15.37
C SER A 362 22.98 23.97 -16.02
N ILE A 363 21.91 23.92 -15.23
CA ILE A 363 20.56 23.49 -15.66
C ILE A 363 19.93 24.48 -16.66
N PRO A 364 19.63 24.07 -17.91
CA PRO A 364 19.04 24.95 -18.94
C PRO A 364 17.50 24.99 -18.95
N TRP A 365 16.83 24.20 -18.10
CA TRP A 365 15.36 24.15 -18.00
C TRP A 365 14.77 25.02 -16.87
N ASN A 366 15.58 25.79 -16.14
CA ASN A 366 15.09 26.73 -15.12
C ASN A 366 14.57 28.04 -15.77
N ASP A 367 13.39 27.97 -16.38
CA ASP A 367 12.67 29.08 -17.03
C ASP A 367 11.16 28.80 -16.97
N GLU A 368 10.35 29.81 -16.63
CA GLU A 368 8.88 29.70 -16.52
C GLU A 368 8.24 29.16 -17.81
N LYS A 369 8.85 29.39 -18.99
CA LYS A 369 8.36 28.91 -20.29
C LYS A 369 8.30 27.37 -20.43
N TYR A 370 8.82 26.61 -19.47
CA TYR A 370 8.77 25.14 -19.46
C TYR A 370 7.76 24.55 -18.45
N PHE A 371 7.05 25.37 -17.65
CA PHE A 371 5.89 24.88 -16.88
C PHE A 371 4.66 24.62 -17.78
N GLN A 372 4.61 25.25 -18.95
CA GLN A 372 3.57 24.98 -19.93
C GLN A 372 3.84 23.65 -20.65
N ALA A 373 2.92 22.70 -20.50
CA ALA A 373 2.93 21.42 -21.21
C ALA A 373 3.04 21.60 -22.74
N THR A 374 4.00 20.90 -23.36
CA THR A 374 4.28 20.97 -24.80
C THR A 374 3.37 20.03 -25.60
N ILE A 375 2.78 19.03 -24.94
CA ILE A 375 1.78 18.10 -25.46
C ILE A 375 0.59 18.16 -24.49
N GLU A 376 -0.63 18.20 -25.02
CA GLU A 376 -1.84 18.19 -24.20
C GLU A 376 -2.03 16.82 -23.55
N ASP A 377 -2.22 16.81 -22.23
CA ASP A 377 -2.38 15.62 -21.39
C ASP A 377 -1.28 14.55 -21.58
N ASP A 378 -0.01 14.98 -21.77
CA ASP A 378 1.18 14.12 -21.92
C ASP A 378 1.36 13.18 -20.71
N PRO A 379 1.32 11.85 -20.89
CA PRO A 379 1.56 10.90 -19.79
C PRO A 379 2.97 11.04 -19.17
N ALA A 380 3.96 11.58 -19.90
CA ALA A 380 5.28 11.85 -19.33
C ALA A 380 5.27 12.96 -18.26
N LEU A 381 4.24 13.81 -18.24
CA LEU A 381 4.02 14.86 -17.23
C LEU A 381 3.02 14.43 -16.13
N GLN A 382 2.44 13.24 -16.23
CA GLN A 382 1.50 12.66 -15.26
C GLN A 382 2.17 11.65 -14.31
N PHE A 383 3.39 11.23 -14.63
CA PHE A 383 4.26 10.43 -13.76
C PHE A 383 4.74 11.26 -12.58
N ASP A 384 4.61 10.74 -11.37
CA ASP A 384 4.99 11.44 -10.16
C ASP A 384 6.41 11.05 -9.73
N ILE A 385 7.38 11.96 -9.84
CA ILE A 385 8.76 11.64 -9.49
C ILE A 385 9.06 11.74 -7.98
N GLU A 386 8.03 11.96 -7.15
CA GLU A 386 8.11 11.95 -5.69
C GLU A 386 7.43 10.66 -5.15
N GLU A 387 6.28 10.26 -5.70
CA GLU A 387 5.60 8.96 -5.40
C GLU A 387 6.16 7.78 -6.23
N ASP A 388 6.05 7.80 -7.58
CA ASP A 388 6.34 6.66 -8.46
C ASP A 388 7.85 6.34 -8.57
N LEU A 389 8.74 7.33 -8.46
CA LEU A 389 10.20 7.08 -8.45
C LEU A 389 10.68 6.29 -7.23
N SER A 390 9.85 6.21 -6.18
CA SER A 390 10.09 5.33 -5.04
C SER A 390 9.77 3.86 -5.36
N GLN A 391 8.85 3.62 -6.29
CA GLN A 391 8.42 2.30 -6.74
C GLN A 391 9.30 1.78 -7.89
N LEU A 392 9.82 2.68 -8.74
CA LEU A 392 10.87 2.35 -9.72
C LEU A 392 12.26 2.05 -9.11
N LYS A 393 12.39 1.97 -7.77
CA LYS A 393 13.66 1.61 -7.10
C LYS A 393 14.26 0.30 -7.59
N LEU A 394 13.42 -0.72 -7.86
CA LEU A 394 13.81 -2.09 -8.23
C LEU A 394 14.71 -2.21 -9.48
N ASN A 395 14.95 -1.12 -10.24
CA ASN A 395 15.83 -1.12 -11.42
C ASN A 395 16.84 0.05 -11.50
N ASP A 396 17.07 0.82 -10.43
CA ASP A 396 18.19 1.80 -10.43
C ASP A 396 18.95 1.90 -9.10
N SER A 397 20.14 1.28 -9.08
CA SER A 397 21.02 1.08 -7.93
C SER A 397 21.73 2.36 -7.45
N ALA A 398 20.96 3.40 -7.09
CA ALA A 398 21.47 4.67 -6.60
C ALA A 398 20.51 5.40 -5.65
N SER A 399 20.81 5.27 -4.34
CA SER A 399 20.36 6.15 -3.23
C SER A 399 18.86 6.20 -2.90
N ASN A 400 18.56 5.81 -1.66
CA ASN A 400 17.42 6.32 -0.89
C ASN A 400 17.47 7.88 -0.82
N ILE A 401 16.28 8.47 -1.02
CA ILE A 401 15.72 9.84 -0.86
C ILE A 401 14.60 9.82 -1.94
N LEU A 402 13.41 9.26 -1.71
CA LEU A 402 12.37 9.71 -0.78
C LEU A 402 12.77 10.61 0.38
N SER A 403 12.62 11.89 0.11
CA SER A 403 11.80 12.77 0.95
C SER A 403 10.46 13.01 0.20
N ASP A 404 9.37 13.55 0.76
CA ASP A 404 9.22 14.33 1.99
C ASP A 404 8.27 13.75 3.06
N GLU A 405 7.28 12.90 2.78
CA GLU A 405 6.25 12.58 3.80
C GLU A 405 6.62 11.49 4.83
N LYS A 406 7.69 10.71 4.60
CA LYS A 406 8.41 10.00 5.68
C LYS A 406 9.05 10.98 6.71
N LYS A 407 8.73 12.29 6.66
CA LYS A 407 9.09 13.34 7.62
C LYS A 407 7.99 13.78 8.59
N GLU A 408 6.68 13.59 8.38
CA GLU A 408 5.66 14.19 9.29
C GLU A 408 5.37 13.31 10.53
N ASP A 409 5.08 12.02 10.37
CA ASP A 409 5.04 11.09 11.52
C ASP A 409 6.44 10.89 12.13
N LEU A 410 7.48 11.01 11.30
CA LEU A 410 8.85 11.11 11.78
C LEU A 410 9.06 12.41 12.57
N ASN A 411 8.49 13.56 12.18
CA ASN A 411 8.57 14.85 12.89
C ASN A 411 7.86 14.80 14.23
N LYS A 412 6.70 14.16 14.34
CA LYS A 412 5.97 14.09 15.63
C LYS A 412 6.67 13.15 16.62
N ASN A 413 7.22 12.04 16.14
CA ASN A 413 8.16 11.23 16.93
C ASN A 413 9.47 11.98 17.19
N TYR A 414 9.99 12.75 16.24
CA TYR A 414 11.17 13.61 16.42
C TYR A 414 10.89 14.75 17.39
N GLU A 415 9.70 15.33 17.52
CA GLU A 415 9.45 16.38 18.51
C GLU A 415 9.34 15.79 19.92
N HIS A 416 8.70 14.63 20.07
CA HIS A 416 8.69 13.94 21.35
C HIS A 416 10.09 13.44 21.75
N ALA A 417 10.82 12.85 20.80
CA ALA A 417 12.19 12.42 20.98
C ALA A 417 13.16 13.59 21.11
N LEU A 418 13.00 14.71 20.40
CA LEU A 418 13.77 15.96 20.56
C LEU A 418 13.44 16.63 21.86
N LYS A 419 12.25 16.47 22.43
CA LYS A 419 11.96 16.99 23.77
C LYS A 419 12.67 16.16 24.83
N ILE A 420 12.51 14.83 24.80
CA ILE A 420 13.22 13.91 25.69
C ILE A 420 14.75 13.98 25.48
N ALA A 421 15.20 14.22 24.25
CA ALA A 421 16.59 14.37 23.89
C ALA A 421 17.10 15.80 24.09
N HIS A 422 16.31 16.87 24.09
CA HIS A 422 16.75 18.18 24.60
C HIS A 422 16.82 18.15 26.12
N GLU A 423 15.91 17.47 26.81
CA GLU A 423 16.01 17.26 28.27
C GLU A 423 17.23 16.40 28.62
N LYS A 424 17.52 15.34 27.84
CA LYS A 424 18.76 14.54 27.98
C LYS A 424 20.01 15.20 27.42
N ILE A 425 19.96 16.03 26.38
CA ILE A 425 21.10 16.82 25.88
C ILE A 425 21.37 17.95 26.85
N GLN A 426 20.37 18.57 27.48
CA GLN A 426 20.59 19.57 28.53
C GLN A 426 21.18 18.91 29.78
N GLN A 427 20.72 17.72 30.18
CA GLN A 427 21.40 16.94 31.23
C GLN A 427 22.79 16.46 30.82
N LEU A 428 23.00 16.04 29.57
CA LEU A 428 24.30 15.64 29.04
C LEU A 428 25.19 16.85 28.76
N GLU A 429 24.68 18.07 28.61
CA GLU A 429 25.41 19.31 28.50
C GLU A 429 25.71 19.88 29.89
N GLU A 430 24.86 19.68 30.90
CA GLU A 430 25.26 19.88 32.29
C GLU A 430 26.33 18.85 32.69
N GLN A 431 26.21 17.59 32.28
CA GLN A 431 27.24 16.56 32.52
C GLN A 431 28.49 16.75 31.66
N VAL A 432 28.39 17.23 30.41
CA VAL A 432 29.53 17.54 29.52
C VAL A 432 30.13 18.89 29.85
N GLN A 433 29.40 19.85 30.42
CA GLN A 433 29.96 21.08 30.97
C GLN A 433 30.53 20.84 32.37
N THR A 434 29.99 19.90 33.14
CA THR A 434 30.63 19.37 34.35
C THR A 434 31.87 18.55 33.99
N LEU A 435 31.83 17.72 32.95
CA LEU A 435 32.99 16.99 32.41
C LEU A 435 33.93 17.87 31.61
N LYS A 436 33.54 19.05 31.11
CA LYS A 436 34.45 20.08 30.58
C LYS A 436 34.98 20.98 31.68
N THR A 437 34.29 21.14 32.81
CA THR A 437 34.86 21.83 33.99
C THR A 437 35.81 20.89 34.73
N LEU A 438 35.50 19.60 34.82
CA LEU A 438 36.39 18.54 35.29
C LEU A 438 37.49 18.27 34.28
N SER A 439 37.23 18.20 32.97
CA SER A 439 38.27 18.01 31.95
C SER A 439 39.10 19.26 31.74
N SER A 440 38.58 20.48 31.86
CA SER A 440 39.42 21.69 31.88
C SER A 440 40.21 21.79 33.17
N ARG A 441 39.70 21.34 34.33
CA ARG A 441 40.55 21.18 35.54
C ARG A 441 41.61 20.10 35.34
N LEU A 442 41.24 18.95 34.78
CA LEU A 442 42.15 17.85 34.47
C LEU A 442 43.10 18.19 33.32
N LEU A 443 42.82 19.18 32.46
CA LEU A 443 43.69 19.70 31.39
C LEU A 443 44.50 20.92 31.87
N GLU A 444 44.01 21.71 32.82
CA GLU A 444 44.84 22.62 33.63
C GLU A 444 45.84 21.80 34.47
N GLU A 445 45.51 20.55 34.82
CA GLU A 445 46.42 19.55 35.38
C GLU A 445 47.23 18.76 34.31
N GLN A 446 46.70 18.49 33.10
CA GLN A 446 47.33 17.67 32.04
C GLN A 446 47.99 18.44 30.88
N ASP A 447 47.94 19.77 30.79
CA ASP A 447 48.87 20.54 29.95
C ASP A 447 50.33 20.37 30.44
N ASN A 448 50.51 19.76 31.61
CA ASN A 448 51.80 19.25 32.10
C ASN A 448 52.27 17.93 31.42
N ASN A 449 51.41 17.18 30.68
CA ASN A 449 51.73 15.87 30.08
C ASN A 449 50.93 15.56 28.79
N ALA A 450 51.59 15.50 27.63
CA ALA A 450 50.94 15.42 26.31
C ALA A 450 51.19 14.13 25.50
N SER A 451 50.35 13.89 24.48
CA SER A 451 50.68 13.31 23.13
C SER A 451 49.96 12.01 22.66
N LYS A 452 49.36 12.11 21.45
CA LYS A 452 49.24 11.09 20.36
C LYS A 452 48.37 9.82 20.53
N SER A 453 47.35 9.69 19.67
CA SER A 453 47.37 8.74 18.52
C SER A 453 46.12 8.91 17.62
N ASN A 454 46.13 8.36 16.40
CA ASN A 454 45.03 8.44 15.42
C ASN A 454 44.39 7.06 15.19
N GLN A 455 43.10 7.03 14.85
CA GLN A 455 42.42 5.86 14.26
C GLN A 455 41.74 6.22 12.93
N SER A 456 41.50 5.21 12.09
CA SER A 456 40.97 5.34 10.72
C SER A 456 39.60 4.67 10.58
N PHE A 457 38.68 5.34 9.89
CA PHE A 457 37.31 4.86 9.64
C PHE A 457 37.26 3.78 8.55
N ILE A 458 36.31 2.84 8.66
CA ILE A 458 35.98 1.83 7.64
C ILE A 458 34.54 2.07 7.16
N PRO A 459 34.21 2.00 5.84
CA PRO A 459 32.86 2.28 5.37
C PRO A 459 31.90 1.09 5.55
N LYS A 460 30.65 1.36 5.92
CA LYS A 460 29.55 0.37 5.84
C LYS A 460 29.18 0.07 4.38
N LYS A 461 28.68 -1.15 4.13
CA LYS A 461 28.09 -1.60 2.86
C LYS A 461 26.63 -1.09 2.76
N ARG A 462 26.07 -0.97 1.55
CA ARG A 462 24.62 -0.73 1.35
C ARG A 462 23.84 -2.05 1.36
N LEU A 463 22.58 -1.96 1.76
CA LEU A 463 21.54 -2.99 1.58
C LEU A 463 21.10 -3.07 0.10
N SER A 464 20.40 -4.14 -0.23
CA SER A 464 19.65 -4.32 -1.48
C SER A 464 18.21 -3.83 -1.29
N ASP A 465 17.56 -3.35 -2.34
CA ASP A 465 16.17 -2.88 -2.25
C ASP A 465 15.19 -4.02 -1.86
N GLU A 466 15.44 -5.24 -2.34
CA GLU A 466 14.71 -6.47 -1.96
C GLU A 466 14.78 -6.79 -0.45
N ASP A 467 15.89 -6.48 0.22
CA ASP A 467 16.02 -6.62 1.68
C ASP A 467 15.16 -5.58 2.42
N GLU A 468 15.12 -4.34 1.91
CA GLU A 468 14.45 -3.21 2.57
C GLU A 468 12.93 -3.46 2.62
N ASP A 469 12.35 -3.97 1.53
CA ASP A 469 10.93 -4.34 1.48
C ASP A 469 10.63 -5.53 2.42
N TYR A 470 11.42 -6.61 2.38
CA TYR A 470 11.23 -7.80 3.23
C TYR A 470 11.25 -7.45 4.73
N PHE A 471 12.29 -6.77 5.22
CA PHE A 471 12.40 -6.41 6.65
C PHE A 471 11.40 -5.31 7.07
N SER A 472 10.89 -4.50 6.13
CA SER A 472 9.79 -3.56 6.42
C SER A 472 8.50 -4.30 6.78
N SER A 473 8.19 -5.43 6.12
CA SER A 473 6.97 -6.20 6.41
C SER A 473 6.94 -6.69 7.87
N TYR A 474 8.06 -7.22 8.37
CA TYR A 474 8.26 -7.65 9.75
C TYR A 474 8.37 -6.50 10.77
N SER A 475 8.32 -5.24 10.34
CA SER A 475 8.15 -4.09 11.25
C SER A 475 6.67 -3.80 11.56
N HIS A 476 5.71 -4.46 10.89
CA HIS A 476 4.28 -4.33 11.21
C HIS A 476 3.82 -5.33 12.28
N TYR A 477 3.08 -4.84 13.28
CA TYR A 477 2.56 -5.64 14.40
C TYR A 477 1.64 -6.80 13.97
N GLY A 478 1.01 -6.73 12.78
CA GLY A 478 0.07 -7.76 12.30
C GLY A 478 0.71 -9.13 12.14
N ILE A 479 1.91 -9.20 11.54
CA ILE A 479 2.64 -10.46 11.36
C ILE A 479 3.06 -11.04 12.72
N HIS A 480 3.53 -10.18 13.63
CA HIS A 480 3.86 -10.59 15.01
C HIS A 480 2.63 -11.06 15.79
N GLN A 481 1.46 -10.48 15.54
CA GLN A 481 0.21 -10.94 16.15
C GLN A 481 -0.16 -12.34 15.64
N GLU A 482 -0.12 -12.61 14.33
CA GLU A 482 -0.39 -13.95 13.78
C GLU A 482 0.61 -14.99 14.32
N MET A 483 1.91 -14.65 14.29
CA MET A 483 2.99 -15.48 14.85
C MET A 483 2.83 -15.77 16.36
N LEU A 484 2.38 -14.81 17.17
CA LEU A 484 2.15 -15.00 18.61
C LEU A 484 0.82 -15.70 18.92
N GLN A 485 -0.18 -15.57 18.05
CA GLN A 485 -1.46 -16.29 18.16
C GLN A 485 -1.37 -17.74 17.67
N ASP A 486 -0.36 -18.08 16.86
CA ASP A 486 0.07 -19.46 16.61
C ASP A 486 0.62 -20.09 17.91
N LYS A 487 -0.29 -20.79 18.60
CA LYS A 487 -0.01 -21.52 19.83
C LYS A 487 0.86 -22.75 19.59
N VAL A 488 0.77 -23.40 18.43
CA VAL A 488 1.52 -24.62 18.13
C VAL A 488 2.99 -24.28 17.98
N ARG A 489 3.31 -23.26 17.16
CA ARG A 489 4.63 -22.65 17.07
C ARG A 489 5.12 -22.17 18.43
N THR A 490 4.44 -21.18 19.01
CA THR A 490 4.96 -20.43 20.15
C THR A 490 5.10 -21.33 21.39
N SER A 491 4.12 -22.19 21.69
CA SER A 491 4.22 -23.09 22.85
C SER A 491 5.20 -24.25 22.66
N SER A 492 5.57 -24.61 21.42
CA SER A 492 6.62 -25.59 21.15
C SER A 492 8.00 -25.03 21.52
N TYR A 493 8.36 -23.84 21.03
CA TYR A 493 9.63 -23.20 21.40
C TYR A 493 9.71 -22.90 22.90
N LEU A 494 8.65 -22.36 23.51
CA LEU A 494 8.60 -22.16 24.97
C LEU A 494 8.74 -23.49 25.72
N SER A 495 8.09 -24.57 25.25
CA SER A 495 8.26 -25.92 25.81
C SER A 495 9.69 -26.44 25.70
N VAL A 496 10.42 -26.19 24.61
CA VAL A 496 11.83 -26.57 24.48
C VAL A 496 12.66 -25.86 25.56
N ILE A 497 12.48 -24.56 25.71
CA ILE A 497 13.24 -23.73 26.66
C ILE A 497 12.91 -24.14 28.11
N GLU A 498 11.64 -24.18 28.49
CA GLU A 498 11.20 -24.49 29.86
C GLU A 498 11.57 -25.91 30.29
N ARG A 499 11.32 -26.92 29.45
CA ARG A 499 11.56 -28.34 29.80
C ARG A 499 13.03 -28.72 29.85
N ASN A 500 13.90 -27.88 29.29
CA ASN A 500 15.33 -28.07 29.20
C ASN A 500 16.13 -26.91 29.85
N ALA A 501 15.54 -26.13 30.76
CA ALA A 501 16.12 -24.89 31.29
C ALA A 501 17.55 -25.03 31.86
N GLU A 502 17.89 -26.15 32.49
CA GLU A 502 19.27 -26.41 32.97
C GLU A 502 20.33 -26.53 31.85
N LEU A 503 19.92 -26.62 30.57
CA LEU A 503 20.81 -26.47 29.41
C LEU A 503 21.09 -25.01 29.05
N PHE A 504 20.11 -24.12 29.25
CA PHE A 504 20.22 -22.67 29.01
C PHE A 504 20.91 -21.94 30.16
N LYS A 505 20.85 -22.52 31.36
CA LYS A 505 21.42 -21.98 32.58
C LYS A 505 22.92 -21.66 32.47
N ASP A 506 23.29 -20.46 32.90
CA ASP A 506 24.65 -19.90 32.83
C ASP A 506 25.23 -19.76 31.40
N LYS A 507 24.43 -19.97 30.34
CA LYS A 507 24.87 -19.95 28.93
C LYS A 507 24.76 -18.59 28.26
N ILE A 508 25.51 -18.44 27.16
CA ILE A 508 25.33 -17.38 26.19
C ILE A 508 24.46 -17.90 25.03
N VAL A 509 23.31 -17.28 24.81
CA VAL A 509 22.33 -17.64 23.77
C VAL A 509 22.34 -16.56 22.68
N LEU A 510 22.20 -16.97 21.42
CA LEU A 510 21.92 -16.09 20.28
C LEU A 510 20.49 -16.34 19.80
N ASP A 511 19.68 -15.30 19.70
CA ASP A 511 18.31 -15.33 19.16
C ASP A 511 18.29 -14.57 17.81
N VAL A 512 18.15 -15.29 16.70
CA VAL A 512 18.25 -14.74 15.33
C VAL A 512 16.86 -14.58 14.73
N GLY A 513 16.50 -13.36 14.34
CA GLY A 513 15.11 -13.02 13.98
C GLY A 513 14.25 -12.94 15.24
N CYS A 514 14.73 -12.25 16.28
CA CYS A 514 14.09 -12.29 17.59
C CYS A 514 12.67 -11.68 17.61
N GLY A 515 12.31 -10.85 16.63
CA GLY A 515 11.04 -10.15 16.51
C GLY A 515 10.71 -9.36 17.78
N THR A 516 9.53 -9.61 18.34
CA THR A 516 9.07 -9.10 19.66
C THR A 516 9.89 -9.59 20.87
N GLY A 517 10.94 -10.39 20.66
CA GLY A 517 11.85 -10.89 21.69
C GLY A 517 11.30 -12.07 22.50
N ILE A 518 10.13 -12.64 22.16
CA ILE A 518 9.44 -13.65 22.98
C ILE A 518 10.32 -14.86 23.34
N LEU A 519 11.20 -15.31 22.43
CA LEU A 519 12.13 -16.42 22.66
C LEU A 519 13.30 -15.99 23.57
N SER A 520 13.89 -14.81 23.31
CA SER A 520 14.88 -14.20 24.20
C SER A 520 14.38 -14.02 25.64
N LEU A 521 13.14 -13.57 25.84
CA LEU A 521 12.52 -13.42 27.17
C LEU A 521 12.40 -14.77 27.89
N ALA A 522 12.07 -15.84 27.16
CA ALA A 522 11.99 -17.18 27.71
C ALA A 522 13.39 -17.75 28.05
N CYS A 523 14.38 -17.55 27.18
CA CYS A 523 15.77 -17.95 27.43
C CYS A 523 16.35 -17.24 28.68
N ALA A 524 16.08 -15.94 28.83
CA ALA A 524 16.44 -15.19 30.03
C ALA A 524 15.73 -15.73 31.29
N LYS A 525 14.42 -16.00 31.22
CA LYS A 525 13.65 -16.61 32.33
C LYS A 525 14.10 -18.04 32.68
N ALA A 526 14.68 -18.78 31.73
CA ALA A 526 15.29 -20.09 31.95
C ALA A 526 16.70 -20.03 32.59
N GLY A 527 17.25 -18.83 32.82
CA GLY A 527 18.53 -18.64 33.50
C GLY A 527 19.73 -18.51 32.56
N ALA A 528 19.53 -18.19 31.27
CA ALA A 528 20.61 -17.76 30.40
C ALA A 528 21.38 -16.59 31.03
N LYS A 529 22.71 -16.69 31.03
CA LYS A 529 23.64 -15.67 31.56
C LYS A 529 23.65 -14.42 30.69
N LEU A 530 23.43 -14.60 29.39
CA LEU A 530 23.29 -13.54 28.40
C LEU A 530 22.51 -14.10 27.21
N VAL A 531 21.48 -13.38 26.77
CA VAL A 531 20.91 -13.56 25.44
C VAL A 531 21.37 -12.41 24.56
N ILE A 532 21.76 -12.70 23.32
CA ILE A 532 22.05 -11.72 22.29
C ILE A 532 20.90 -11.83 21.28
N ALA A 533 20.00 -10.85 21.30
CA ALA A 533 18.77 -10.81 20.54
C ALA A 533 18.96 -9.94 19.30
N ILE A 534 18.72 -10.48 18.11
CA ILE A 534 19.13 -9.86 16.85
C ILE A 534 17.97 -9.87 15.85
N ASP A 535 17.66 -8.70 15.33
CA ASP A 535 16.67 -8.49 14.28
C ASP A 535 17.04 -7.26 13.44
N MET A 536 16.58 -7.23 12.19
CA MET A 536 16.76 -6.12 11.25
C MET A 536 15.48 -5.26 11.11
N ALA A 537 14.32 -5.77 11.51
CA ALA A 537 13.07 -5.00 11.58
C ALA A 537 13.03 -4.07 12.81
N ASP A 538 12.32 -2.95 12.70
CA ASP A 538 12.23 -1.94 13.77
C ASP A 538 11.45 -2.43 15.01
N ILE A 539 10.74 -3.56 14.91
CA ILE A 539 10.07 -4.26 16.03
C ILE A 539 11.02 -4.58 17.21
N ILE A 540 12.33 -4.61 16.96
CA ILE A 540 13.33 -4.81 18.03
C ILE A 540 13.29 -3.69 19.09
N TYR A 541 12.86 -2.48 18.73
CA TYR A 541 12.68 -1.38 19.70
C TYR A 541 11.48 -1.65 20.65
N ASP A 542 10.42 -2.28 20.15
CA ASP A 542 9.33 -2.78 21.00
C ASP A 542 9.79 -3.99 21.83
N ALA A 543 10.61 -4.89 21.29
CA ALA A 543 11.18 -6.01 22.05
C ALA A 543 12.00 -5.53 23.27
N MET A 544 12.77 -4.44 23.11
CA MET A 544 13.45 -3.76 24.23
C MET A 544 12.47 -3.20 25.26
N ALA A 545 11.34 -2.62 24.83
CA ALA A 545 10.30 -2.12 25.73
C ALA A 545 9.58 -3.25 26.48
N ILE A 546 9.22 -4.34 25.79
CA ILE A 546 8.56 -5.53 26.34
C ILE A 546 9.47 -6.21 27.37
N ALA A 547 10.78 -6.31 27.12
CA ALA A 547 11.75 -6.85 28.08
C ALA A 547 11.81 -6.04 29.37
N LYS A 548 11.79 -4.70 29.25
CA LYS A 548 11.76 -3.77 30.37
C LYS A 548 10.45 -3.85 31.17
N GLU A 549 9.31 -3.93 30.50
CA GLU A 549 7.99 -4.13 31.14
C GLU A 549 7.93 -5.48 31.88
N ASN A 550 8.53 -6.53 31.31
CA ASN A 550 8.66 -7.85 31.94
C ASN A 550 9.67 -7.87 33.11
N ASN A 551 10.30 -6.75 33.46
CA ASN A 551 11.31 -6.62 34.52
C ASN A 551 12.52 -7.56 34.30
N ILE A 552 12.90 -7.80 33.04
CA ILE A 552 14.17 -8.46 32.71
C ILE A 552 15.31 -7.45 32.93
N ASP A 553 16.40 -7.91 33.53
CA ASP A 553 17.59 -7.08 33.78
C ASP A 553 18.25 -6.67 32.44
N GLU A 554 18.57 -5.38 32.29
CA GLU A 554 19.18 -4.80 31.09
C GLU A 554 20.59 -5.39 30.79
N SER A 555 21.19 -6.13 31.72
CA SER A 555 22.44 -6.88 31.51
C SER A 555 22.23 -8.33 31.02
N ASN A 556 21.00 -8.85 31.03
CA ASN A 556 20.70 -10.26 30.73
C ASN A 556 20.25 -10.50 29.28
N ILE A 557 19.82 -9.46 28.56
CA ILE A 557 19.54 -9.49 27.12
C ILE A 557 20.17 -8.26 26.44
N ILE A 558 21.03 -8.47 25.45
CA ILE A 558 21.55 -7.42 24.56
C ILE A 558 20.78 -7.50 23.24
N PHE A 559 20.01 -6.46 22.93
CA PHE A 559 19.36 -6.30 21.63
C PHE A 559 20.31 -5.61 20.62
N ILE A 560 20.38 -6.12 19.39
CA ILE A 560 21.21 -5.58 18.31
C ILE A 560 20.35 -5.43 17.05
N HIS A 561 20.09 -4.18 16.64
CA HIS A 561 19.40 -3.88 15.39
C HIS A 561 20.37 -4.00 14.20
N GLY A 562 20.10 -4.94 13.29
CA GLY A 562 20.88 -5.19 12.09
C GLY A 562 20.88 -6.66 11.63
N ARG A 563 21.21 -6.89 10.36
CA ARG A 563 21.42 -8.23 9.79
C ARG A 563 22.57 -8.98 10.46
N ILE A 564 22.41 -10.29 10.68
CA ILE A 564 23.38 -11.16 11.35
C ILE A 564 24.75 -11.20 10.65
N GLU A 565 24.78 -10.96 9.32
CA GLU A 565 25.99 -10.96 8.49
C GLU A 565 26.83 -9.67 8.58
N ASP A 566 26.22 -8.54 8.96
CA ASP A 566 26.88 -7.22 8.97
C ASP A 566 27.38 -6.79 10.36
N ILE A 567 26.93 -7.47 11.42
CA ILE A 567 27.18 -7.12 12.82
C ILE A 567 28.31 -7.95 13.44
N SER A 568 29.00 -7.38 14.42
CA SER A 568 29.99 -8.10 15.23
C SER A 568 29.37 -8.45 16.59
N LEU A 569 29.27 -9.73 16.90
CA LEU A 569 28.83 -10.19 18.22
C LEU A 569 29.80 -9.71 19.31
N PRO A 570 29.34 -9.42 20.55
CA PRO A 570 30.19 -9.05 21.68
C PRO A 570 31.07 -10.20 22.21
N VAL A 571 31.03 -11.38 21.59
CA VAL A 571 31.70 -12.62 22.00
C VAL A 571 32.14 -13.43 20.78
N ASP A 572 33.27 -14.15 20.89
CA ASP A 572 33.79 -14.99 19.79
C ASP A 572 32.87 -16.18 19.45
N LYS A 573 32.07 -16.65 20.41
CA LYS A 573 31.15 -17.80 20.31
C LYS A 573 29.97 -17.67 21.28
N VAL A 574 28.88 -18.33 20.94
CA VAL A 574 27.72 -18.59 21.81
C VAL A 574 27.61 -20.09 22.10
N ASP A 575 26.89 -20.46 23.17
CA ASP A 575 26.63 -21.86 23.55
C ASP A 575 25.43 -22.45 22.82
N ILE A 576 24.41 -21.63 22.58
CA ILE A 576 23.11 -22.01 22.01
C ILE A 576 22.73 -20.97 20.95
N ILE A 577 22.16 -21.44 19.83
CA ILE A 577 21.43 -20.60 18.89
C ILE A 577 19.95 -21.02 18.99
N ILE A 578 19.07 -20.03 19.04
CA ILE A 578 17.63 -20.15 18.86
C ILE A 578 17.23 -19.17 17.75
N SER A 579 16.19 -19.51 17.01
CA SER A 579 15.64 -18.69 15.94
C SER A 579 14.26 -19.26 15.60
N GLU A 580 13.35 -18.39 15.19
CA GLU A 580 12.14 -18.77 14.48
C GLU A 580 12.28 -18.23 13.06
N TRP A 581 11.91 -19.05 12.09
CA TRP A 581 12.29 -18.84 10.69
C TRP A 581 11.45 -19.57 9.68
N MET A 582 10.76 -20.66 10.06
CA MET A 582 10.22 -21.51 9.02
C MET A 582 9.22 -20.67 8.27
N GLY A 583 9.34 -20.61 6.95
CA GLY A 583 8.34 -19.95 6.12
C GLY A 583 7.45 -20.96 5.42
N TYR A 584 6.71 -20.48 4.43
CA TYR A 584 5.83 -21.32 3.64
C TYR A 584 6.66 -22.36 2.86
N PHE A 585 6.18 -23.61 2.86
CA PHE A 585 6.92 -24.78 2.36
C PHE A 585 8.33 -24.99 2.97
N LEU A 586 8.51 -24.58 4.24
CA LEU A 586 9.76 -24.62 5.02
C LEU A 586 10.88 -23.72 4.51
N LEU A 587 11.28 -23.80 3.24
CA LEU A 587 12.55 -23.24 2.74
C LEU A 587 12.53 -21.75 2.35
N PHE A 588 11.49 -21.02 2.76
CA PHE A 588 11.55 -19.57 3.01
C PHE A 588 12.23 -19.39 4.40
N GLU A 589 13.31 -18.59 4.49
CA GLU A 589 14.12 -18.30 5.71
C GLU A 589 14.94 -19.50 6.34
N LEU A 590 15.57 -19.40 7.54
CA LEU A 590 16.54 -20.37 8.23
C LEU A 590 16.71 -20.10 9.79
N LEU A 591 16.86 -20.93 10.88
CA LEU A 591 17.04 -22.39 11.28
C LEU A 591 16.55 -22.72 12.78
N PRO A 592 15.93 -23.89 13.19
CA PRO A 592 16.61 -24.73 14.24
C PRO A 592 16.85 -26.22 13.85
N ASP A 593 16.63 -27.21 14.74
CA ASP A 593 17.27 -28.56 14.81
C ASP A 593 17.13 -29.50 13.58
N GLN A 594 15.95 -30.13 13.37
CA GLN A 594 15.71 -31.09 12.30
C GLN A 594 14.33 -30.90 11.67
N PHE A 595 14.26 -31.13 10.36
CA PHE A 595 13.05 -30.97 9.56
C PHE A 595 12.83 -32.13 8.61
N SER A 596 11.56 -32.35 8.29
CA SER A 596 11.14 -33.21 7.20
C SER A 596 10.09 -32.49 6.35
N ILE A 597 10.35 -32.38 5.05
CA ILE A 597 9.39 -31.85 4.06
C ILE A 597 8.59 -33.03 3.53
N HIS A 598 7.27 -32.91 3.58
CA HIS A 598 6.31 -33.93 3.22
C HIS A 598 5.34 -33.44 2.14
N LEU A 599 4.80 -34.38 1.38
CA LEU A 599 3.68 -34.12 0.48
C LEU A 599 2.69 -35.28 0.40
N SER A 600 1.51 -34.98 -0.13
CA SER A 600 0.46 -35.92 -0.48
C SER A 600 -0.41 -35.33 -1.58
N CYS A 601 -1.10 -36.16 -2.37
CA CYS A 601 -2.18 -35.68 -3.23
C CYS A 601 -3.46 -35.46 -2.41
N PHE A 602 -4.28 -34.49 -2.83
CA PHE A 602 -5.59 -34.19 -2.25
C PHE A 602 -6.61 -33.86 -3.36
N HIS A 603 -7.88 -33.78 -2.97
CA HIS A 603 -8.94 -33.26 -3.82
C HIS A 603 -10.02 -32.57 -2.98
N SER A 604 -10.35 -31.36 -3.39
CA SER A 604 -11.38 -30.52 -2.79
C SER A 604 -11.97 -29.63 -3.89
N ASP A 605 -13.25 -29.81 -4.20
CA ASP A 605 -13.98 -29.00 -5.20
C ASP A 605 -14.01 -27.51 -4.83
N GLN A 606 -14.13 -27.18 -3.53
CA GLN A 606 -14.18 -25.81 -3.04
C GLN A 606 -12.88 -25.05 -3.36
N LEU A 607 -11.74 -25.53 -2.84
CA LEU A 607 -10.42 -24.95 -3.14
C LEU A 607 -10.10 -24.88 -4.63
N TYR A 608 -10.52 -25.87 -5.43
CA TYR A 608 -10.29 -25.82 -6.89
C TYR A 608 -11.20 -24.78 -7.57
N SER A 609 -12.46 -24.66 -7.13
CA SER A 609 -13.38 -23.62 -7.60
C SER A 609 -12.88 -22.21 -7.29
N ASP A 610 -12.47 -21.97 -6.03
CA ASP A 610 -12.08 -20.64 -5.54
C ASP A 610 -10.79 -20.13 -6.19
N TYR A 611 -9.82 -21.00 -6.43
CA TYR A 611 -8.50 -20.62 -6.96
C TYR A 611 -8.38 -20.78 -8.48
N VAL A 612 -9.05 -21.77 -9.10
CA VAL A 612 -8.85 -22.13 -10.51
C VAL A 612 -10.08 -21.84 -11.36
N ASP A 613 -11.25 -22.41 -11.05
CA ASP A 613 -12.44 -22.28 -11.92
C ASP A 613 -13.09 -20.89 -11.87
N TYR A 614 -12.93 -20.13 -10.78
CA TYR A 614 -13.40 -18.73 -10.66
C TYR A 614 -13.02 -17.88 -11.89
N TRP A 615 -11.78 -18.01 -12.37
CA TRP A 615 -11.27 -17.27 -13.52
C TRP A 615 -11.92 -17.66 -14.86
N SER A 616 -12.70 -18.75 -14.92
CA SER A 616 -13.42 -19.15 -16.12
C SER A 616 -14.62 -18.24 -16.41
N ASP A 617 -15.27 -17.68 -15.38
CA ASP A 617 -16.44 -16.81 -15.48
C ASP A 617 -16.53 -15.81 -14.30
N VAL A 618 -15.82 -14.69 -14.42
CA VAL A 618 -15.83 -13.59 -13.45
C VAL A 618 -16.92 -12.61 -13.86
N TYR A 619 -18.11 -12.71 -13.23
CA TYR A 619 -19.29 -11.88 -13.52
C TYR A 619 -19.74 -11.84 -15.00
N GLY A 620 -19.59 -12.93 -15.75
CA GLY A 620 -19.86 -13.01 -17.19
C GLY A 620 -18.63 -12.84 -18.09
N PHE A 621 -17.46 -12.52 -17.51
CA PHE A 621 -16.21 -12.25 -18.23
C PHE A 621 -15.19 -13.37 -18.05
N LYS A 622 -14.60 -13.83 -19.16
CA LYS A 622 -13.63 -14.93 -19.16
C LYS A 622 -12.22 -14.43 -18.85
N MET A 623 -11.75 -14.64 -17.63
CA MET A 623 -10.43 -14.18 -17.15
C MET A 623 -9.37 -15.28 -17.09
N SER A 624 -9.61 -16.43 -17.73
CA SER A 624 -8.77 -17.66 -17.70
C SER A 624 -7.29 -17.51 -18.12
N THR A 625 -6.85 -16.33 -18.57
CA THR A 625 -5.42 -15.98 -18.69
C THR A 625 -4.76 -15.83 -17.32
N ILE A 626 -5.46 -15.25 -16.34
CA ILE A 626 -4.97 -15.06 -14.96
C ILE A 626 -4.92 -16.40 -14.22
N GLY A 627 -5.99 -17.21 -14.33
CA GLY A 627 -6.01 -18.57 -13.76
C GLY A 627 -4.83 -19.45 -14.21
N LYS A 628 -4.32 -19.26 -15.44
CA LYS A 628 -3.11 -19.96 -15.94
C LYS A 628 -1.80 -19.49 -15.30
N GLN A 629 -1.75 -18.27 -14.76
CA GLN A 629 -0.59 -17.77 -14.01
C GLN A 629 -0.59 -18.40 -12.62
N ILE A 630 -1.74 -18.38 -11.95
CA ILE A 630 -2.01 -18.98 -10.63
C ILE A 630 -1.64 -20.48 -10.56
N MET A 631 -1.76 -21.23 -11.68
CA MET A 631 -1.32 -22.63 -11.76
C MET A 631 0.20 -22.87 -11.56
N ASN A 632 1.04 -21.82 -11.62
CA ASN A 632 2.50 -21.96 -11.43
C ASN A 632 2.94 -21.64 -10.00
N ASP A 633 2.03 -21.06 -9.19
CA ASP A 633 2.32 -20.55 -7.86
C ASP A 633 1.92 -21.56 -6.77
N GLY A 634 2.58 -21.48 -5.60
CA GLY A 634 2.26 -22.29 -4.43
C GLY A 634 1.30 -21.56 -3.49
N HIS A 635 0.10 -22.10 -3.30
CA HIS A 635 -0.99 -21.43 -2.56
C HIS A 635 -0.99 -21.80 -1.08
N VAL A 636 -0.92 -20.80 -0.20
CA VAL A 636 -0.85 -20.99 1.26
C VAL A 636 -2.27 -21.08 1.84
N VAL A 637 -2.79 -22.31 1.97
CA VAL A 637 -4.20 -22.59 2.29
C VAL A 637 -4.35 -23.68 3.35
N VAL A 638 -5.49 -23.70 4.05
CA VAL A 638 -5.83 -24.79 4.98
C VAL A 638 -6.48 -25.94 4.20
N VAL A 639 -5.82 -27.09 4.18
CA VAL A 639 -6.35 -28.34 3.62
C VAL A 639 -6.83 -29.25 4.76
N GLN A 640 -7.97 -29.92 4.58
CA GLN A 640 -8.50 -30.86 5.57
C GLN A 640 -7.91 -32.27 5.39
N ASP A 641 -7.64 -33.00 6.48
CA ASP A 641 -7.16 -34.40 6.40
C ASP A 641 -8.14 -35.34 5.67
N SER A 642 -9.43 -34.98 5.63
CA SER A 642 -10.49 -35.66 4.85
C SER A 642 -10.25 -35.62 3.35
N ASP A 643 -9.58 -34.58 2.87
CA ASP A 643 -9.49 -34.25 1.45
C ASP A 643 -8.29 -34.97 0.81
N ARG A 644 -7.32 -35.39 1.63
CA ARG A 644 -6.16 -36.21 1.25
C ARG A 644 -6.59 -37.49 0.51
N VAL A 645 -5.97 -37.75 -0.65
CA VAL A 645 -6.30 -38.87 -1.55
C VAL A 645 -5.27 -40.00 -1.48
N THR A 646 -4.02 -39.68 -1.11
CA THR A 646 -2.93 -40.66 -1.00
C THR A 646 -2.40 -40.83 0.42
N ASN A 647 -1.43 -41.72 0.61
CA ASN A 647 -0.50 -41.63 1.72
C ASN A 647 0.43 -40.40 1.59
N THR A 648 1.16 -40.10 2.67
CA THR A 648 2.20 -39.06 2.70
C THR A 648 3.55 -39.64 2.26
N HIS A 649 4.38 -38.86 1.57
CA HIS A 649 5.81 -39.15 1.36
C HIS A 649 6.70 -38.00 1.87
N CYS A 650 7.73 -38.33 2.63
CA CYS A 650 8.79 -37.38 2.98
C CYS A 650 9.78 -37.27 1.81
N ILE A 651 9.88 -36.08 1.21
CA ILE A 651 10.72 -35.83 0.03
C ILE A 651 12.12 -35.34 0.37
N LYS A 652 12.33 -34.77 1.56
CA LYS A 652 13.60 -34.23 2.04
C LYS A 652 13.63 -34.21 3.56
N ASN A 653 14.74 -34.66 4.15
CA ASN A 653 15.10 -34.40 5.54
C ASN A 653 16.27 -33.41 5.59
N LEU A 654 16.31 -32.57 6.62
CA LEU A 654 17.40 -31.62 6.89
C LEU A 654 17.78 -31.71 8.37
N ASP A 655 19.09 -31.64 8.65
CA ASP A 655 19.67 -31.58 9.99
C ASP A 655 20.64 -30.39 10.04
N ILE A 656 20.35 -29.41 10.90
CA ILE A 656 21.07 -28.13 10.98
C ILE A 656 22.57 -28.29 11.24
N TYR A 657 22.96 -29.33 11.97
CA TYR A 657 24.35 -29.55 12.39
C TYR A 657 25.22 -30.06 11.24
N THR A 658 24.62 -30.41 10.09
CA THR A 658 25.29 -31.06 8.96
C THR A 658 24.89 -30.54 7.57
N CYS A 659 23.73 -29.90 7.42
CA CYS A 659 23.27 -29.39 6.13
C CYS A 659 24.06 -28.16 5.65
N THR A 660 24.10 -27.96 4.34
CA THR A 660 24.75 -26.83 3.68
C THR A 660 23.77 -26.05 2.80
N SER A 661 24.15 -24.86 2.34
CA SER A 661 23.38 -24.11 1.33
C SER A 661 23.32 -24.78 -0.05
N ALA A 662 24.02 -25.91 -0.25
CA ALA A 662 23.81 -26.76 -1.43
C ALA A 662 22.68 -27.79 -1.22
N ASP A 663 22.27 -28.07 0.02
CA ASP A 663 21.24 -29.07 0.33
C ASP A 663 19.80 -28.54 0.15
N ILE A 664 19.61 -27.22 0.06
CA ILE A 664 18.28 -26.60 -0.09
C ILE A 664 17.73 -26.66 -1.52
N SER A 665 18.59 -26.70 -2.54
CA SER A 665 18.18 -27.05 -3.92
C SER A 665 18.29 -28.56 -4.09
N PHE A 666 17.18 -29.22 -4.38
CA PHE A 666 17.13 -30.66 -4.52
C PHE A 666 16.08 -31.14 -5.52
N THR A 667 16.30 -32.36 -6.01
CA THR A 667 15.31 -33.16 -6.75
C THR A 667 14.96 -34.37 -5.91
N SER A 668 13.67 -34.68 -5.79
CA SER A 668 13.18 -35.89 -5.11
C SER A 668 12.24 -36.67 -6.04
N SER A 669 12.39 -37.99 -6.07
CA SER A 669 11.55 -38.90 -6.87
C SER A 669 10.83 -39.85 -5.93
N PHE A 670 9.51 -39.84 -5.99
CA PHE A 670 8.65 -40.46 -4.99
C PHE A 670 7.48 -41.20 -5.65
N SER A 671 6.76 -41.98 -4.84
CA SER A 671 5.54 -42.66 -5.27
C SER A 671 4.53 -42.62 -4.14
N LEU A 672 3.28 -42.33 -4.49
CA LEU A 672 2.17 -42.16 -3.56
C LEU A 672 1.16 -43.27 -3.79
N GLU A 673 0.74 -43.93 -2.70
CA GLU A 673 -0.30 -44.96 -2.72
C GLU A 673 -1.66 -44.28 -2.53
N VAL A 674 -2.61 -44.56 -3.42
CA VAL A 674 -3.95 -43.98 -3.38
C VAL A 674 -4.79 -44.70 -2.32
N ILE A 675 -5.20 -43.98 -1.27
CA ILE A 675 -5.88 -44.54 -0.09
C ILE A 675 -7.41 -44.43 -0.15
N LYS A 676 -7.95 -43.81 -1.22
CA LYS A 676 -9.39 -43.78 -1.53
C LYS A 676 -9.59 -43.53 -3.04
N THR A 677 -10.57 -44.18 -3.67
CA THR A 677 -10.99 -43.81 -5.05
C THR A 677 -11.58 -42.39 -5.03
N ALA A 678 -10.96 -41.46 -5.78
CA ALA A 678 -11.34 -40.05 -5.86
C ALA A 678 -10.71 -39.42 -7.12
N GLN A 679 -11.01 -38.15 -7.39
CA GLN A 679 -10.10 -37.35 -8.21
C GLN A 679 -8.88 -36.91 -7.38
N ILE A 680 -7.83 -36.44 -8.06
CA ILE A 680 -6.77 -35.60 -7.48
C ILE A 680 -6.86 -34.24 -8.19
N SER A 681 -7.02 -33.15 -7.44
CA SER A 681 -7.01 -31.78 -7.98
C SER A 681 -5.78 -30.98 -7.58
N GLY A 682 -4.92 -31.51 -6.70
CA GLY A 682 -3.65 -30.88 -6.35
C GLY A 682 -2.74 -31.76 -5.48
N ILE A 683 -1.51 -31.27 -5.29
CA ILE A 683 -0.54 -31.75 -4.30
C ILE A 683 -0.56 -30.78 -3.12
N VAL A 684 -0.69 -31.30 -1.90
CA VAL A 684 -0.52 -30.55 -0.66
C VAL A 684 0.84 -30.88 -0.05
N CYS A 685 1.57 -29.84 0.32
CA CYS A 685 2.92 -29.88 0.87
C CYS A 685 2.94 -29.26 2.27
N TYR A 686 3.70 -29.86 3.18
CA TYR A 686 3.86 -29.40 4.57
C TYR A 686 5.22 -29.83 5.14
N PHE A 687 5.53 -29.40 6.35
CA PHE A 687 6.74 -29.80 7.07
C PHE A 687 6.49 -30.18 8.54
N ASP A 688 7.34 -31.06 9.07
CA ASP A 688 7.40 -31.38 10.50
C ASP A 688 8.75 -30.93 11.08
N VAL A 689 8.74 -30.43 12.32
CA VAL A 689 9.90 -29.91 13.06
C VAL A 689 10.16 -30.80 14.28
N GLU A 690 11.41 -31.25 14.47
CA GLU A 690 11.83 -32.02 15.63
C GLU A 690 13.00 -31.35 16.37
N PHE A 691 12.77 -30.96 17.62
CA PHE A 691 13.77 -30.54 18.59
C PHE A 691 14.19 -31.76 19.43
N LYS A 692 15.43 -32.23 19.27
CA LYS A 692 15.89 -33.48 19.91
C LYS A 692 17.39 -33.59 20.14
N ASN A 693 18.21 -32.73 19.54
CA ASN A 693 19.66 -32.88 19.65
C ASN A 693 20.14 -32.28 20.99
N ASN A 694 20.76 -33.10 21.82
CA ASN A 694 21.25 -32.76 23.17
C ASN A 694 20.18 -32.33 24.20
N LEU A 695 18.88 -32.50 23.90
CA LEU A 695 17.80 -32.18 24.84
C LEU A 695 17.56 -33.29 25.88
N VAL A 696 17.04 -32.90 27.04
CA VAL A 696 16.55 -33.81 28.10
C VAL A 696 15.12 -34.27 27.79
N GLN A 697 14.32 -33.39 27.18
CA GLN A 697 12.97 -33.68 26.69
C GLN A 697 12.82 -33.15 25.26
N ASN A 698 12.59 -34.06 24.32
CA ASN A 698 12.29 -33.73 22.93
C ASN A 698 10.94 -33.00 22.83
N VAL A 699 10.83 -32.13 21.82
CA VAL A 699 9.58 -31.46 21.42
C VAL A 699 9.49 -31.55 19.90
N SER A 700 8.28 -31.68 19.36
CA SER A 700 8.06 -31.75 17.92
C SER A 700 6.68 -31.24 17.57
N PHE A 701 6.53 -30.59 16.42
CA PHE A 701 5.23 -30.23 15.87
C PHE A 701 5.18 -30.47 14.34
N SER A 702 3.97 -30.44 13.80
CA SER A 702 3.67 -30.72 12.40
C SER A 702 2.80 -29.61 11.83
N THR A 703 3.04 -29.22 10.58
CA THR A 703 2.14 -28.34 9.81
C THR A 703 1.16 -29.14 8.93
N SER A 704 1.05 -30.46 9.12
CA SER A 704 0.19 -31.31 8.28
C SER A 704 -1.31 -30.98 8.38
N PRO A 705 -2.12 -31.32 7.34
CA PRO A 705 -3.59 -31.25 7.38
C PRO A 705 -4.28 -31.99 8.55
N LYS A 706 -3.52 -32.80 9.30
CA LYS A 706 -3.96 -33.62 10.42
C LYS A 706 -3.59 -33.05 11.79
N ALA A 707 -2.69 -32.07 11.83
CA ALA A 707 -2.23 -31.42 13.05
C ALA A 707 -3.18 -30.29 13.48
N ASP A 708 -2.94 -29.74 14.67
CA ASP A 708 -3.55 -28.46 15.05
C ASP A 708 -3.06 -27.35 14.12
N LEU A 709 -3.94 -26.39 13.80
CA LEU A 709 -3.66 -25.35 12.80
C LEU A 709 -2.47 -24.45 13.22
N THR A 710 -1.57 -24.22 12.26
CA THR A 710 -0.46 -23.25 12.33
C THR A 710 -0.68 -22.13 11.30
N HIS A 711 0.00 -21.00 11.47
CA HIS A 711 -0.10 -19.87 10.51
C HIS A 711 0.49 -20.19 9.13
N TRP A 712 1.42 -21.15 9.06
CA TRP A 712 1.94 -21.73 7.82
C TRP A 712 0.90 -22.44 6.96
N LYS A 713 -0.18 -22.91 7.59
CA LYS A 713 -1.26 -23.68 6.93
C LYS A 713 -0.61 -24.84 6.16
N GLN A 714 -0.91 -25.02 4.87
CA GLN A 714 -0.16 -25.87 3.97
C GLN A 714 0.08 -25.16 2.63
N THR A 715 1.10 -25.59 1.88
CA THR A 715 1.34 -25.09 0.52
C THR A 715 0.72 -26.05 -0.51
N VAL A 716 -0.15 -25.52 -1.38
CA VAL A 716 -0.89 -26.28 -2.38
C VAL A 716 -0.42 -25.94 -3.79
N PHE A 717 -0.16 -26.97 -4.58
CA PHE A 717 0.08 -26.88 -6.02
C PHE A 717 -1.08 -27.58 -6.73
N PHE A 718 -1.97 -26.81 -7.36
CA PHE A 718 -3.11 -27.34 -8.11
C PHE A 718 -2.67 -28.03 -9.40
N LEU A 719 -3.44 -29.02 -9.88
CA LEU A 719 -3.22 -29.65 -11.18
C LEU A 719 -4.07 -28.96 -12.25
N PRO A 720 -3.53 -28.62 -13.45
CA PRO A 720 -4.31 -27.92 -14.49
C PRO A 720 -5.54 -28.66 -15.02
N ILE A 721 -5.62 -29.97 -14.78
CA ILE A 721 -6.77 -30.84 -15.04
C ILE A 721 -6.82 -31.87 -13.91
N PRO A 722 -7.85 -31.86 -13.04
CA PRO A 722 -8.06 -32.92 -12.07
C PRO A 722 -8.28 -34.27 -12.74
N TYR A 723 -7.71 -35.34 -12.20
CA TYR A 723 -7.76 -36.67 -12.81
C TYR A 723 -8.19 -37.74 -11.81
N GLN A 724 -8.89 -38.77 -12.31
CA GLN A 724 -9.45 -39.85 -11.49
C GLN A 724 -8.39 -40.89 -11.12
N VAL A 725 -8.39 -41.34 -9.86
CA VAL A 725 -7.61 -42.45 -9.35
C VAL A 725 -8.46 -43.47 -8.60
N ASP A 726 -7.96 -44.71 -8.53
CA ASP A 726 -8.58 -45.82 -7.79
C ASP A 726 -7.75 -46.23 -6.57
N GLU A 727 -8.43 -46.66 -5.50
CA GLU A 727 -7.81 -47.15 -4.27
C GLU A 727 -6.83 -48.32 -4.54
N GLY A 728 -5.65 -48.27 -3.90
CA GLY A 728 -4.58 -49.25 -4.10
C GLY A 728 -3.77 -49.07 -5.38
N THR A 729 -4.00 -48.02 -6.17
CA THR A 729 -3.09 -47.62 -7.26
C THR A 729 -1.92 -46.78 -6.74
N PHE A 730 -0.87 -46.64 -7.55
CA PHE A 730 0.34 -45.88 -7.22
C PHE A 730 0.60 -44.80 -8.26
N ASP A 731 0.61 -43.54 -7.84
CA ASP A 731 1.16 -42.44 -8.64
C ASP A 731 2.70 -42.40 -8.50
N ARG A 732 3.41 -41.91 -9.52
CA ARG A 732 4.86 -41.87 -9.60
C ARG A 732 5.34 -40.51 -10.08
N CYS A 733 5.82 -39.72 -9.12
CA CYS A 733 6.07 -38.31 -9.31
C CYS A 733 7.54 -37.97 -9.09
N ARG A 734 7.93 -36.79 -9.58
CA ARG A 734 9.24 -36.20 -9.35
C ARG A 734 9.07 -34.71 -9.13
N LEU A 735 9.54 -34.23 -7.98
CA LEU A 735 9.70 -32.79 -7.71
C LEU A 735 11.17 -32.42 -7.96
N GLY A 736 11.41 -31.24 -8.51
CA GLY A 736 12.75 -30.66 -8.61
C GLY A 736 12.69 -29.15 -8.55
N GLY A 737 13.58 -28.58 -7.73
CA GLY A 737 14.09 -27.21 -7.89
C GLY A 737 15.54 -27.24 -8.37
#